data_AF-A0A8E2B429-F1
#
_entry.id   AF-A0A8E2B429-F1
#
_cell.length_a   1.000
_cell.length_b   1.000
_cell.length_c   1.000
_cell.angle_alpha   90.00
_cell.angle_beta   90.00
_cell.angle_gamma   90.00
#
_symmetry.space_group_name_H-M   'P 1'
#
loop_
_entity.id
_entity.type
_entity.pdbx_description
1 polymer ?
#
loop_
_entity_poly.entity_id
_entity_poly.type
_entity_poly.pdbx_seq_one_letter_code
_entity_poly.pdbx_strand_id
1 'polypeptide(L)'
;MDELNTYLYSALRKRAELTHLTSARAAIERLMRTPTPKAVIVTDAGVTEHEHRNVLERLVAYTKGGGIVVFACQFSSFVKFKDLSAMFKVMWKLPWTAGSYSATDFRPNRAAKGIDTTGFAPKFDAKALQLDGVAREDAIYHPSHIHSKAGDTMSTPAAYTTCGIGRVGFVGDVNSTEESISVILAMCFPKELPSFSSGVGPKPSVLILSLQKESWTDRNYAQLFNGLRKNATVTEVLSSSAAKRALASSSPSAVLVMDSAISKPAHKALLAQLVQYARTGGRVVIGAQFSNYLGLGDGRQFFSQWGLTSWDVGSYYRTTVALNPAGVPAPLDAKSLFPEYSMKALYIKGATPGDAVYLPTPSSHVESMVFANVRLTESEQEESPAVFTRVGDGYLGYVGDVNGEQPSIRLLIEMCGVKIKPGDLGSRTITTGVTLSRNGPVDAERETFHEVPLPTPKVQRPKEAEVTVRAARRAANSRGKATEAERLKIEGNHFFERGQYAEAAECYRNAALSYKPKPVFLTNLAAALLKLEHWGLAESAASRALHCEPTNIKARYRRGLALKEQGDYLRAINDFRCVLRLDPSNTTARQELEATLNLHVGPVPREDRGEDPAADESAKSDITTESDSEDYKHIGNGIPCRFYNHYGCKKGSRCPYRHAPDPKSFRDELGRNVCIYWLFDRCRYRDKCVYAHDKAYLPLSGRWKDEEFICKLQGIYDRFAMPGMNTLELLRPLWSNSWRDEPWARQSYSRKKTQMRERNFTMYDLGIAEPSASEIDGPGFEYGPFIPFDDSYGEGSSGSYDYEDGDEDEDYSMGDGDDDEYDAEMDERAGNYGFSHDELNELLSYGVKPWEDDAWDFLDAVHNL
;
A
#
# COMPACT_ATOMS: atom_id res chain seq x y z
N MET A 1 34.82 -28.40 -5.76
CA MET A 1 35.21 -28.03 -4.38
C MET A 1 34.66 -26.68 -3.94
N ASP A 2 34.58 -25.64 -4.80
CA ASP A 2 33.82 -24.41 -4.49
C ASP A 2 32.38 -24.68 -4.03
N GLU A 3 31.76 -25.74 -4.57
CA GLU A 3 30.43 -26.25 -4.17
C GLU A 3 30.27 -26.45 -2.65
N LEU A 4 31.28 -27.00 -1.96
CA LEU A 4 31.20 -27.27 -0.51
C LEU A 4 31.15 -25.99 0.33
N ASN A 5 31.80 -24.92 -0.13
CA ASN A 5 31.81 -23.62 0.57
C ASN A 5 30.81 -22.62 -0.03
N THR A 6 30.02 -23.01 -1.04
CA THR A 6 29.09 -22.11 -1.74
C THR A 6 28.06 -21.50 -0.80
N TYR A 7 27.58 -22.25 0.19
CA TYR A 7 26.68 -21.74 1.23
C TYR A 7 27.36 -20.68 2.13
N LEU A 8 28.60 -20.93 2.56
CA LEU A 8 29.37 -19.96 3.34
C LEU A 8 29.64 -18.68 2.54
N TYR A 9 30.11 -18.80 1.29
CA TYR A 9 30.34 -17.63 0.43
C TYR A 9 29.04 -16.87 0.13
N SER A 10 27.91 -17.56 -0.06
CA SER A 10 26.59 -16.93 -0.22
C SER A 10 26.16 -16.18 1.04
N ALA A 11 26.32 -16.79 2.23
CA ALA A 11 25.96 -16.17 3.50
C ALA A 11 26.87 -14.98 3.86
N LEU A 12 28.17 -15.07 3.52
CA LEU A 12 29.14 -14.00 3.69
C LEU A 12 28.91 -12.83 2.72
N ARG A 13 28.65 -13.08 1.43
CA ARG A 13 28.34 -12.01 0.45
C ARG A 13 27.10 -11.19 0.82
N LYS A 14 26.17 -11.76 1.61
CA LYS A 14 25.01 -11.06 2.17
C LYS A 14 25.33 -10.13 3.35
N ARG A 15 26.54 -10.21 3.93
CA ARG A 15 26.94 -9.49 5.16
C ARG A 15 28.22 -8.66 5.02
N ALA A 16 29.10 -8.99 4.07
CA ALA A 16 30.35 -8.29 3.84
C ALA A 16 30.80 -8.37 2.38
N GLU A 17 31.55 -7.37 1.95
CA GLU A 17 32.38 -7.44 0.73
C GLU A 17 33.44 -8.54 0.91
N LEU A 18 33.59 -9.40 -0.10
CA LEU A 18 34.55 -10.51 -0.07
C LEU A 18 35.66 -10.34 -1.10
N THR A 19 36.88 -10.10 -0.61
CA THR A 19 38.11 -10.25 -1.40
C THR A 19 38.63 -11.68 -1.25
N HIS A 20 38.57 -12.49 -2.31
CA HIS A 20 39.23 -13.81 -2.32
C HIS A 20 40.70 -13.65 -2.70
N LEU A 21 41.61 -14.32 -1.98
CA LEU A 21 43.05 -14.16 -2.11
C LEU A 21 43.72 -15.52 -2.19
N THR A 22 44.38 -15.80 -3.31
CA THR A 22 44.96 -17.12 -3.64
C THR A 22 46.50 -17.14 -3.61
N SER A 23 47.15 -16.09 -3.10
CA SER A 23 48.61 -16.07 -2.94
C SER A 23 49.06 -15.33 -1.69
N ALA A 24 50.14 -15.80 -1.07
CA ALA A 24 50.76 -15.20 0.12
C ALA A 24 51.10 -13.71 -0.09
N ARG A 25 51.60 -13.35 -1.28
CA ARG A 25 51.91 -11.95 -1.63
C ARG A 25 50.65 -11.07 -1.62
N ALA A 26 49.57 -11.49 -2.27
CA ALA A 26 48.32 -10.72 -2.31
C ALA A 26 47.69 -10.60 -0.91
N ALA A 27 47.79 -11.63 -0.08
CA ALA A 27 47.37 -11.58 1.33
C ALA A 27 48.15 -10.54 2.14
N ILE A 28 49.48 -10.54 2.05
CA ILE A 28 50.33 -9.56 2.75
C ILE A 28 50.05 -8.13 2.25
N GLU A 29 49.93 -7.93 0.93
CA GLU A 29 49.58 -6.63 0.35
C GLU A 29 48.20 -6.14 0.81
N ARG A 30 47.16 -6.99 0.82
CA ARG A 30 45.82 -6.60 1.28
C ARG A 30 45.78 -6.24 2.76
N LEU A 31 46.55 -6.93 3.60
CA LEU A 31 46.67 -6.65 5.04
C LEU A 31 47.45 -5.37 5.37
N MET A 32 48.22 -4.83 4.42
CA MET A 32 48.91 -3.53 4.56
C MET A 32 48.09 -2.34 4.08
N ARG A 33 47.10 -2.53 3.19
CA ARG A 33 46.30 -1.45 2.63
C ARG A 33 45.22 -0.97 3.61
N THR A 34 45.06 0.35 3.71
CA THR A 34 43.93 1.01 4.37
C THR A 34 42.77 1.18 3.40
N PRO A 35 41.50 0.93 3.79
CA PRO A 35 41.09 0.33 5.05
C PRO A 35 41.46 -1.17 5.12
N THR A 36 41.91 -1.62 6.29
CA THR A 36 42.15 -3.04 6.57
C THR A 36 40.83 -3.82 6.57
N PRO A 37 40.84 -5.14 6.27
CA PRO A 37 39.62 -5.95 6.36
C PRO A 37 39.10 -6.00 7.81
N LYS A 38 37.79 -6.19 8.01
CA LYS A 38 37.21 -6.34 9.36
C LYS A 38 37.45 -7.74 9.96
N ALA A 39 37.41 -8.76 9.11
CA ALA A 39 37.74 -10.13 9.44
C ALA A 39 38.47 -10.82 8.28
N VAL A 40 39.27 -11.84 8.59
CA VAL A 40 39.97 -12.71 7.64
C VAL A 40 39.62 -14.15 7.96
N ILE A 41 39.12 -14.88 6.97
CA ILE A 41 38.88 -16.32 7.09
C ILE A 41 40.05 -17.03 6.39
N VAL A 42 40.78 -17.85 7.15
CA VAL A 42 41.85 -18.69 6.65
C VAL A 42 41.27 -20.06 6.33
N THR A 43 41.13 -20.34 5.04
CA THR A 43 40.55 -21.59 4.53
C THR A 43 41.59 -22.61 4.08
N ASP A 44 42.86 -22.23 3.90
CA ASP A 44 43.91 -23.11 3.39
C ASP A 44 44.96 -23.42 4.48
N ALA A 45 45.26 -24.70 4.68
CA ALA A 45 46.25 -25.19 5.63
C ALA A 45 47.70 -24.86 5.24
N GLY A 46 47.97 -24.60 3.96
CA GLY A 46 49.31 -24.24 3.43
C GLY A 46 49.91 -22.99 4.09
N VAL A 47 49.08 -22.12 4.70
CA VAL A 47 49.56 -20.99 5.50
C VAL A 47 50.44 -21.40 6.69
N THR A 48 50.34 -22.66 7.14
CA THR A 48 51.17 -23.22 8.23
C THR A 48 52.56 -23.67 7.79
N GLU A 49 52.84 -23.70 6.49
CA GLU A 49 54.13 -24.10 5.96
C GLU A 49 55.21 -23.03 6.16
N HIS A 50 56.47 -23.47 6.26
CA HIS A 50 57.59 -22.60 6.64
C HIS A 50 57.77 -21.40 5.69
N GLU A 51 57.49 -21.58 4.40
CA GLU A 51 57.56 -20.52 3.39
C GLU A 51 56.44 -19.46 3.48
N HIS A 52 55.37 -19.70 4.24
CA HIS A 52 54.25 -18.77 4.43
C HIS A 52 54.21 -18.16 5.84
N ARG A 53 55.27 -18.37 6.63
CA ARG A 53 55.43 -17.83 7.99
C ARG A 53 55.20 -16.31 8.08
N ASN A 54 55.61 -15.56 7.07
CA ASN A 54 55.39 -14.11 6.97
C ASN A 54 53.90 -13.72 6.90
N VAL A 55 53.05 -14.57 6.31
CA VAL A 55 51.58 -14.41 6.31
C VAL A 55 51.04 -14.59 7.73
N LEU A 56 51.47 -15.65 8.44
CA LEU A 56 51.07 -15.87 9.85
C LEU A 56 51.49 -14.71 10.76
N GLU A 57 52.74 -14.24 10.63
CA GLU A 57 53.24 -13.09 11.41
C GLU A 57 52.43 -11.82 11.13
N ARG A 58 52.04 -11.58 9.87
CA ARG A 58 51.15 -10.46 9.51
C ARG A 58 49.72 -10.65 10.03
N LEU A 59 49.17 -11.87 10.03
CA LEU A 59 47.86 -12.18 10.63
C LEU A 59 47.86 -11.98 12.16
N VAL A 60 48.93 -12.39 12.86
CA VAL A 60 49.10 -12.10 14.30
C VAL A 60 49.14 -10.59 14.55
N ALA A 61 49.90 -9.83 13.77
CA ALA A 61 49.99 -8.37 13.90
C ALA A 61 48.63 -7.69 13.64
N TYR A 62 47.93 -8.11 12.57
CA TYR A 62 46.58 -7.65 12.24
C TYR A 62 45.56 -7.94 13.35
N THR A 63 45.60 -9.16 13.91
CA THR A 63 44.73 -9.54 15.05
C THR A 63 45.00 -8.65 16.26
N LYS A 64 46.28 -8.48 16.64
CA LYS A 64 46.67 -7.64 17.77
C LYS A 64 46.22 -6.18 17.62
N GLY A 65 46.19 -5.67 16.37
CA GLY A 65 45.70 -4.33 16.02
C GLY A 65 44.16 -4.17 15.98
N GLY A 66 43.38 -5.19 16.35
CA GLY A 66 41.91 -5.12 16.37
C GLY A 66 41.19 -5.97 15.32
N GLY A 67 41.93 -6.63 14.43
CA GLY A 67 41.37 -7.52 13.41
C GLY A 67 40.81 -8.83 13.96
N ILE A 68 39.95 -9.49 13.17
CA ILE A 68 39.42 -10.82 13.48
C ILE A 68 40.02 -11.85 12.51
N VAL A 69 40.57 -12.96 13.01
CA VAL A 69 41.08 -14.06 12.18
C VAL A 69 40.37 -15.37 12.55
N VAL A 70 39.81 -16.07 11.56
CA VAL A 70 39.08 -17.34 11.77
C VAL A 70 39.68 -18.43 10.90
N PHE A 71 40.16 -19.51 11.51
CA PHE A 71 40.66 -20.72 10.83
C PHE A 71 39.52 -21.73 10.68
N ALA A 72 39.14 -22.09 9.45
CA ALA A 72 37.94 -22.92 9.21
C ALA A 72 37.93 -23.62 7.84
N CYS A 73 36.89 -24.41 7.57
CA CYS A 73 36.66 -25.10 6.30
C CYS A 73 37.79 -26.09 5.96
N GLN A 74 38.37 -25.99 4.76
CA GLN A 74 39.44 -26.88 4.30
C GLN A 74 40.68 -26.85 5.20
N PHE A 75 40.97 -25.74 5.89
CA PHE A 75 42.06 -25.63 6.86
C PHE A 75 42.00 -26.77 7.89
N SER A 76 40.84 -26.98 8.49
CA SER A 76 40.59 -28.00 9.51
C SER A 76 40.59 -29.44 8.95
N SER A 77 40.48 -29.58 7.63
CA SER A 77 40.54 -30.87 6.92
C SER A 77 41.97 -31.31 6.60
N PHE A 78 42.88 -30.35 6.35
CA PHE A 78 44.22 -30.62 5.82
C PHE A 78 45.39 -30.20 6.73
N VAL A 79 45.15 -29.45 7.81
CA VAL A 79 46.22 -29.03 8.73
C VAL A 79 46.80 -30.21 9.52
N LYS A 80 48.13 -30.32 9.54
CA LYS A 80 48.82 -31.37 10.31
C LYS A 80 48.77 -31.02 11.80
N PHE A 81 48.54 -32.01 12.66
CA PHE A 81 48.31 -31.80 14.10
C PHE A 81 49.50 -31.11 14.81
N LYS A 82 50.74 -31.41 14.37
CA LYS A 82 51.96 -30.75 14.85
C LYS A 82 51.98 -29.27 14.48
N ASP A 83 51.63 -28.95 13.24
CA ASP A 83 51.71 -27.60 12.68
C ASP A 83 50.60 -26.71 13.27
N LEU A 84 49.38 -27.24 13.44
CA LEU A 84 48.29 -26.57 14.16
C LEU A 84 48.67 -26.22 15.61
N SER A 85 49.25 -27.19 16.32
CA SER A 85 49.69 -27.02 17.72
C SER A 85 50.85 -26.02 17.83
N ALA A 86 51.80 -26.06 16.89
CA ALA A 86 52.91 -25.12 16.83
C ALA A 86 52.44 -23.70 16.51
N MET A 87 51.51 -23.54 15.56
CA MET A 87 50.94 -22.24 15.19
C MET A 87 50.31 -21.54 16.39
N PHE A 88 49.39 -22.20 17.10
CA PHE A 88 48.73 -21.57 18.24
C PHE A 88 49.67 -21.32 19.43
N LYS A 89 50.50 -22.30 19.82
CA LYS A 89 51.44 -22.15 20.94
C LYS A 89 52.58 -21.18 20.68
N VAL A 90 53.20 -21.24 19.51
CA VAL A 90 54.42 -20.47 19.21
C VAL A 90 54.10 -19.10 18.65
N MET A 91 53.13 -18.97 17.74
CA MET A 91 52.85 -17.71 17.03
C MET A 91 51.76 -16.88 17.73
N TRP A 92 50.61 -17.47 18.04
CA TRP A 92 49.51 -16.78 18.75
C TRP A 92 49.68 -16.74 20.28
N LYS A 93 50.61 -17.52 20.85
CA LYS A 93 50.86 -17.66 22.29
C LYS A 93 49.64 -18.16 23.09
N LEU A 94 48.82 -19.00 22.47
CA LEU A 94 47.66 -19.63 23.09
C LEU A 94 48.00 -21.04 23.60
N PRO A 95 47.34 -21.54 24.66
CA PRO A 95 47.58 -22.89 25.18
C PRO A 95 47.11 -24.02 24.24
N TRP A 96 46.36 -23.67 23.17
CA TRP A 96 45.65 -24.60 22.31
C TRP A 96 46.56 -25.62 21.59
N THR A 97 46.10 -26.87 21.50
CA THR A 97 46.72 -27.93 20.68
C THR A 97 45.69 -28.66 19.84
N ALA A 98 46.15 -29.32 18.77
CA ALA A 98 45.35 -30.32 18.07
C ALA A 98 44.96 -31.45 19.05
N GLY A 99 43.66 -31.66 19.21
CA GLY A 99 43.08 -32.72 20.03
C GLY A 99 42.54 -33.88 19.20
N SER A 100 41.49 -34.52 19.68
CA SER A 100 40.87 -35.66 18.98
C SER A 100 40.16 -35.25 17.68
N TYR A 101 40.21 -36.13 16.68
CA TYR A 101 39.41 -36.03 15.46
C TYR A 101 38.34 -37.11 15.47
N SER A 102 37.08 -36.73 15.65
CA SER A 102 35.97 -37.67 15.86
C SER A 102 34.65 -37.11 15.32
N ALA A 103 33.70 -38.00 15.01
CA ALA A 103 32.29 -37.66 14.86
C ALA A 103 31.62 -37.78 16.24
N THR A 104 31.08 -36.69 16.78
CA THR A 104 30.57 -36.64 18.16
C THR A 104 29.50 -35.55 18.32
N ASP A 105 28.60 -35.76 19.28
CA ASP A 105 27.52 -34.85 19.63
C ASP A 105 27.96 -33.74 20.61
N PHE A 106 28.01 -32.51 20.12
CA PHE A 106 28.36 -31.33 20.90
C PHE A 106 27.13 -30.49 21.27
N ARG A 107 27.26 -29.67 22.32
CA ARG A 107 26.23 -28.73 22.79
C ARG A 107 26.77 -27.30 22.92
N PRO A 108 25.98 -26.26 22.62
CA PRO A 108 26.41 -24.87 22.78
C PRO A 108 26.77 -24.54 24.23
N ASN A 109 27.94 -23.94 24.43
CA ASN A 109 28.43 -23.51 25.72
C ASN A 109 27.94 -22.08 26.03
N ARG A 110 27.04 -21.96 27.00
CA ARG A 110 26.53 -20.65 27.46
C ARG A 110 27.57 -19.80 28.23
N ALA A 111 28.75 -20.34 28.53
CA ALA A 111 29.85 -19.60 29.14
C ALA A 111 30.82 -18.95 28.13
N ALA A 112 30.61 -19.14 26.82
CA ALA A 112 31.47 -18.60 25.77
C ALA A 112 31.49 -17.05 25.77
N LYS A 113 32.68 -16.43 25.76
CA LYS A 113 32.87 -14.97 25.89
C LYS A 113 32.98 -14.27 24.53
N GLY A 114 31.95 -13.51 24.18
CA GLY A 114 31.95 -12.64 23.00
C GLY A 114 31.52 -13.31 21.71
N ILE A 115 30.82 -14.44 21.81
CA ILE A 115 29.86 -14.95 20.84
C ILE A 115 28.60 -15.28 21.63
N ASP A 116 27.42 -14.85 21.13
CA ASP A 116 26.15 -15.28 21.70
C ASP A 116 25.83 -16.70 21.19
N THR A 117 25.73 -17.66 22.11
CA THR A 117 25.41 -19.07 21.80
C THR A 117 23.93 -19.41 21.96
N THR A 118 23.07 -18.45 22.32
CA THR A 118 21.63 -18.68 22.54
C THR A 118 20.86 -19.02 21.27
N GLY A 119 21.31 -18.51 20.11
CA GLY A 119 20.71 -18.77 18.79
C GLY A 119 21.24 -20.01 18.06
N PHE A 120 22.17 -20.76 18.66
CA PHE A 120 22.72 -21.98 18.03
C PHE A 120 21.83 -23.21 18.27
N ALA A 121 21.90 -24.17 17.34
CA ALA A 121 21.20 -25.44 17.45
C ALA A 121 21.53 -26.14 18.79
N PRO A 122 20.56 -26.74 19.49
CA PRO A 122 20.77 -27.34 20.82
C PRO A 122 21.71 -28.56 20.80
N LYS A 123 21.97 -29.10 19.61
CA LYS A 123 22.88 -30.19 19.30
C LYS A 123 23.66 -29.81 18.04
N PHE A 124 24.97 -30.01 18.02
CA PHE A 124 25.82 -29.91 16.85
C PHE A 124 26.47 -31.28 16.62
N ASP A 125 26.02 -31.98 15.58
CA ASP A 125 26.50 -33.30 15.17
C ASP A 125 27.51 -33.10 14.04
N ALA A 126 28.80 -33.28 14.34
CA ALA A 126 29.87 -32.95 13.41
C ALA A 126 31.05 -33.92 13.51
N LYS A 127 31.68 -34.15 12.36
CA LYS A 127 33.00 -34.78 12.28
C LYS A 127 34.04 -33.68 12.32
N ALA A 128 34.64 -33.47 13.50
CA ALA A 128 35.47 -32.30 13.76
C ALA A 128 36.85 -32.65 14.31
N LEU A 129 37.84 -31.87 13.92
CA LEU A 129 39.12 -31.78 14.60
C LEU A 129 38.96 -30.87 15.81
N GLN A 130 39.06 -31.41 17.02
CA GLN A 130 38.91 -30.63 18.24
C GLN A 130 40.22 -29.92 18.61
N LEU A 131 40.13 -28.78 19.28
CA LEU A 131 41.24 -28.15 19.99
C LEU A 131 41.19 -28.50 21.47
N ASP A 132 42.32 -29.00 21.99
CA ASP A 132 42.56 -29.22 23.42
C ASP A 132 43.22 -27.99 24.05
N GLY A 133 43.10 -27.87 25.38
CA GLY A 133 43.71 -26.76 26.13
C GLY A 133 42.96 -25.43 25.99
N VAL A 134 41.75 -25.42 25.44
CA VAL A 134 40.91 -24.23 25.31
C VAL A 134 40.24 -23.94 26.65
N ALA A 135 40.32 -22.71 27.16
CA ALA A 135 39.62 -22.32 28.39
C ALA A 135 38.10 -22.45 28.21
N ARG A 136 37.36 -22.81 29.27
CA ARG A 136 35.90 -22.98 29.19
C ARG A 136 35.18 -21.76 28.61
N GLU A 137 35.61 -20.55 28.92
CA GLU A 137 35.04 -19.33 28.33
C GLU A 137 35.40 -19.07 26.86
N ASP A 138 36.43 -19.71 26.32
CA ASP A 138 36.84 -19.57 24.92
C ASP A 138 36.25 -20.68 24.04
N ALA A 139 35.74 -21.77 24.63
CA ALA A 139 35.11 -22.88 23.93
C ALA A 139 33.64 -22.57 23.60
N ILE A 140 33.26 -22.60 22.33
CA ILE A 140 31.88 -22.33 21.88
C ILE A 140 30.97 -23.53 22.09
N TYR A 141 31.52 -24.74 22.00
CA TYR A 141 30.81 -26.00 22.21
C TYR A 141 31.52 -26.87 23.24
N HIS A 142 30.78 -27.77 23.88
CA HIS A 142 31.35 -28.84 24.70
C HIS A 142 30.73 -30.22 24.36
N PRO A 143 31.44 -31.33 24.60
CA PRO A 143 30.88 -32.67 24.50
C PRO A 143 29.69 -32.87 25.44
N SER A 144 28.68 -33.62 25.00
CA SER A 144 27.40 -33.80 25.72
C SER A 144 27.50 -34.44 27.12
N HIS A 145 28.65 -34.99 27.51
CA HIS A 145 28.85 -35.77 28.75
C HIS A 145 29.75 -35.11 29.81
N ILE A 146 30.17 -33.85 29.63
CA ILE A 146 31.18 -33.22 30.51
C ILE A 146 30.58 -32.15 31.43
N HIS A 147 30.79 -32.31 32.75
CA HIS A 147 30.52 -31.31 33.78
C HIS A 147 31.83 -30.64 34.26
N SER A 148 32.42 -29.75 33.46
CA SER A 148 33.57 -28.95 33.91
C SER A 148 33.13 -27.76 34.79
N LYS A 149 34.06 -27.16 35.53
CA LYS A 149 33.93 -25.92 36.30
C LYS A 149 34.51 -24.73 35.51
N ALA A 150 34.31 -23.51 36.01
CA ALA A 150 34.97 -22.33 35.47
C ALA A 150 36.48 -22.38 35.76
N GLY A 151 37.32 -22.07 34.77
CA GLY A 151 38.78 -22.21 34.84
C GLY A 151 39.33 -23.54 34.31
N ASP A 152 38.49 -24.55 34.07
CA ASP A 152 38.91 -25.80 33.44
C ASP A 152 39.20 -25.60 31.94
N THR A 153 40.19 -26.36 31.42
CA THR A 153 40.41 -26.47 29.98
C THR A 153 39.56 -27.60 29.38
N MET A 154 39.20 -27.47 28.10
CA MET A 154 38.27 -28.34 27.40
C MET A 154 38.81 -28.73 26.02
N SER A 155 38.34 -29.89 25.53
CA SER A 155 38.39 -30.24 24.10
C SER A 155 37.13 -29.68 23.44
N THR A 156 37.26 -28.97 22.32
CA THR A 156 36.13 -28.33 21.64
C THR A 156 36.29 -28.29 20.12
N PRO A 157 35.21 -28.50 19.34
CA PRO A 157 35.25 -28.36 17.88
C PRO A 157 35.28 -26.90 17.41
N ALA A 158 34.99 -25.92 18.29
CA ALA A 158 35.07 -24.51 17.94
C ALA A 158 35.47 -23.62 19.12
N ALA A 159 36.47 -22.77 18.92
CA ALA A 159 37.04 -21.90 19.94
C ALA A 159 37.17 -20.46 19.44
N TYR A 160 37.02 -19.47 20.33
CA TYR A 160 37.13 -18.05 20.01
C TYR A 160 37.64 -17.24 21.22
N THR A 161 38.79 -16.60 21.07
CA THR A 161 39.46 -15.87 22.16
C THR A 161 40.03 -14.52 21.70
N THR A 162 40.40 -13.66 22.64
CA THR A 162 41.04 -12.36 22.38
C THR A 162 42.53 -12.50 22.14
N CYS A 163 43.08 -11.73 21.21
CA CYS A 163 44.52 -11.65 20.96
C CYS A 163 44.91 -10.18 20.68
N GLY A 164 45.47 -9.50 21.69
CA GLY A 164 45.60 -8.05 21.67
C GLY A 164 44.23 -7.37 21.72
N ILE A 165 43.99 -6.41 20.82
CA ILE A 165 42.71 -5.69 20.72
C ILE A 165 41.67 -6.51 19.93
N GLY A 166 42.12 -7.40 19.03
CA GLY A 166 41.26 -8.22 18.18
C GLY A 166 41.03 -9.64 18.70
N ARG A 167 40.60 -10.54 17.81
CA ARG A 167 40.16 -11.90 18.17
C ARG A 167 40.59 -12.96 17.17
N VAL A 168 40.86 -14.17 17.68
CA VAL A 168 41.18 -15.34 16.86
C VAL A 168 40.20 -16.48 17.16
N GLY A 169 39.75 -17.14 16.09
CA GLY A 169 38.82 -18.26 16.15
C GLY A 169 39.27 -19.46 15.34
N PHE A 170 38.75 -20.63 15.70
CA PHE A 170 38.96 -21.89 15.01
C PHE A 170 37.66 -22.69 14.95
N VAL A 171 37.32 -23.25 13.79
CA VAL A 171 36.17 -24.15 13.59
C VAL A 171 36.67 -25.44 12.93
N GLY A 172 36.58 -26.54 13.67
CA GLY A 172 37.20 -27.83 13.33
C GLY A 172 36.37 -28.78 12.47
N ASP A 173 35.12 -28.44 12.17
CA ASP A 173 34.26 -29.26 11.29
C ASP A 173 34.84 -29.38 9.88
N VAL A 174 34.92 -30.61 9.37
CA VAL A 174 35.43 -30.90 8.01
C VAL A 174 34.32 -31.08 6.97
N ASN A 175 33.06 -31.13 7.40
CA ASN A 175 31.91 -31.35 6.50
C ASN A 175 31.22 -30.05 6.05
N SER A 176 31.61 -28.89 6.61
CA SER A 176 31.00 -27.57 6.35
C SER A 176 29.47 -27.55 6.58
N THR A 177 28.99 -28.07 7.72
CA THR A 177 27.54 -28.08 8.04
C THR A 177 26.95 -26.66 8.22
N GLU A 178 25.62 -26.56 8.21
CA GLU A 178 24.92 -25.28 8.40
C GLU A 178 25.22 -24.64 9.79
N GLU A 179 25.39 -25.46 10.81
CA GLU A 179 25.82 -25.03 12.15
C GLU A 179 27.26 -24.50 12.13
N SER A 180 28.19 -25.16 11.44
CA SER A 180 29.58 -24.69 11.38
C SER A 180 29.70 -23.37 10.60
N ILE A 181 28.92 -23.21 9.53
CA ILE A 181 28.74 -21.92 8.83
C ILE A 181 28.18 -20.85 9.77
N SER A 182 27.15 -21.17 10.55
CA SER A 182 26.55 -20.24 11.53
C SER A 182 27.55 -19.78 12.59
N VAL A 183 28.45 -20.66 13.02
CA VAL A 183 29.53 -20.35 13.97
C VAL A 183 30.62 -19.49 13.34
N ILE A 184 31.03 -19.77 12.10
CA ILE A 184 31.99 -18.92 11.35
C ILE A 184 31.43 -17.50 11.19
N LEU A 185 30.14 -17.38 10.83
CA LEU A 185 29.47 -16.09 10.73
C LEU A 185 29.44 -15.37 12.09
N ALA A 186 29.12 -16.06 13.19
CA ALA A 186 29.15 -15.46 14.52
C ALA A 186 30.56 -15.01 14.95
N MET A 187 31.62 -15.74 14.57
CA MET A 187 33.01 -15.30 14.79
C MET A 187 33.37 -14.05 13.98
N CYS A 188 32.98 -13.98 12.70
CA CYS A 188 33.25 -12.82 11.84
C CYS A 188 32.39 -11.60 12.19
N PHE A 189 31.19 -11.82 12.75
CA PHE A 189 30.23 -10.78 13.13
C PHE A 189 29.79 -10.96 14.61
N PRO A 190 30.69 -10.82 15.61
CA PRO A 190 30.46 -11.16 17.02
C PRO A 190 29.51 -10.20 17.77
N LYS A 191 28.67 -9.47 17.04
CA LYS A 191 27.59 -8.60 17.53
C LYS A 191 26.27 -8.78 16.76
N GLU A 192 26.19 -9.74 15.82
CA GLU A 192 25.05 -9.90 14.90
C GLU A 192 24.57 -11.36 14.77
N LEU A 193 23.86 -11.85 15.80
CA LEU A 193 22.75 -12.82 15.72
C LEU A 193 22.25 -13.22 17.13
N PRO A 194 20.93 -13.17 17.44
CA PRO A 194 19.87 -12.34 16.85
C PRO A 194 19.63 -11.08 17.72
N SER A 195 19.34 -9.94 17.09
CA SER A 195 18.59 -8.89 17.80
C SER A 195 17.20 -8.72 17.17
N PHE A 196 16.18 -8.88 18.00
CA PHE A 196 15.04 -7.97 17.91
C PHE A 196 15.60 -6.55 18.01
N SER A 197 15.72 -5.89 16.86
CA SER A 197 15.92 -4.45 16.71
C SER A 197 16.94 -3.76 17.63
N SER A 198 18.23 -3.94 17.36
CA SER A 198 19.23 -2.84 17.32
C SER A 198 20.59 -3.38 16.85
N GLY A 199 21.39 -2.69 16.03
CA GLY A 199 21.18 -1.34 15.50
C GLY A 199 22.47 -0.53 15.30
N VAL A 200 23.66 -1.15 15.26
CA VAL A 200 24.94 -0.44 15.03
C VAL A 200 25.91 -1.23 14.13
N GLY A 201 25.55 -1.38 12.86
CA GLY A 201 26.52 -1.01 11.82
C GLY A 201 26.70 0.52 11.85
N PRO A 202 27.74 1.12 11.24
CA PRO A 202 27.74 2.56 11.05
C PRO A 202 26.46 2.92 10.29
N LYS A 203 25.57 3.71 10.91
CA LYS A 203 24.34 4.16 10.25
C LYS A 203 24.75 4.82 8.92
N PRO A 204 24.09 4.50 7.79
CA PRO A 204 24.39 5.13 6.51
C PRO A 204 24.35 6.65 6.69
N SER A 205 25.38 7.34 6.21
CA SER A 205 25.48 8.79 6.29
C SER A 205 24.73 9.42 5.12
N VAL A 206 23.72 10.24 5.39
CA VAL A 206 22.94 10.94 4.36
C VAL A 206 23.15 12.44 4.51
N LEU A 207 23.70 13.05 3.47
CA LEU A 207 23.83 14.51 3.36
C LEU A 207 22.58 15.03 2.64
N ILE A 208 21.76 15.83 3.32
CA ILE A 208 20.59 16.50 2.75
C ILE A 208 21.01 17.92 2.33
N LEU A 209 20.84 18.27 1.07
CA LEU A 209 20.96 19.65 0.57
C LEU A 209 19.56 20.25 0.51
N SER A 210 19.36 21.31 1.29
CA SER A 210 18.15 22.14 1.30
C SER A 210 18.60 23.60 1.11
N LEU A 211 19.10 23.93 -0.09
CA LEU A 211 19.74 25.21 -0.43
C LEU A 211 18.74 26.37 -0.44
N GLN A 212 17.50 26.10 -0.83
CA GLN A 212 16.35 26.99 -0.75
C GLN A 212 15.21 26.19 -0.07
N LYS A 213 15.17 26.25 1.27
CA LYS A 213 14.26 25.43 2.09
C LYS A 213 13.07 26.24 2.58
N GLU A 214 11.86 25.85 2.15
CA GLU A 214 10.63 26.52 2.56
C GLU A 214 10.18 26.20 3.99
N SER A 215 9.39 27.11 4.57
CA SER A 215 8.84 26.99 5.93
C SER A 215 7.97 25.74 6.15
N TRP A 216 7.32 25.23 5.10
CA TRP A 216 6.45 24.05 5.14
C TRP A 216 7.19 22.72 4.89
N THR A 217 8.45 22.75 4.45
CA THR A 217 9.23 21.57 4.06
C THR A 217 9.24 20.47 5.13
N ASP A 218 9.57 20.82 6.38
CA ASP A 218 9.70 19.87 7.47
C ASP A 218 8.34 19.23 7.88
N ARG A 219 7.21 19.88 7.56
CA ARG A 219 5.86 19.35 7.80
C ARG A 219 5.46 18.38 6.69
N ASN A 220 5.52 18.80 5.43
CA ASN A 220 5.08 17.98 4.30
C ASN A 220 5.97 16.73 4.12
N TYR A 221 7.28 16.87 4.38
CA TYR A 221 8.26 15.78 4.31
C TYR A 221 8.61 15.18 5.69
N ALA A 222 7.76 15.34 6.72
CA ALA A 222 8.01 14.84 8.07
C ALA A 222 8.36 13.33 8.11
N GLN A 223 7.64 12.49 7.34
CA GLN A 223 7.91 11.05 7.24
C GLN A 223 9.29 10.74 6.64
N LEU A 224 9.79 11.55 5.71
CA LEU A 224 11.13 11.42 5.12
C LEU A 224 12.20 11.70 6.16
N PHE A 225 12.09 12.83 6.86
CA PHE A 225 13.02 13.20 7.92
C PHE A 225 13.00 12.20 9.09
N ASN A 226 11.82 11.72 9.49
CA ASN A 226 11.68 10.68 10.52
C ASN A 226 12.38 9.38 10.11
N GLY A 227 12.02 8.83 8.94
CA GLY A 227 12.58 7.59 8.43
C GLY A 227 14.10 7.63 8.29
N LEU A 228 14.63 8.74 7.76
CA LEU A 228 16.07 8.98 7.66
C LEU A 228 16.72 9.18 9.03
N ARG A 229 16.29 10.12 9.88
CA ARG A 229 16.94 10.40 11.18
C ARG A 229 16.90 9.17 12.12
N LYS A 230 15.88 8.32 12.01
CA LYS A 230 15.78 7.06 12.75
C LYS A 230 16.80 6.02 12.29
N ASN A 231 17.04 5.87 10.98
CA ASN A 231 17.84 4.77 10.41
C ASN A 231 19.23 5.17 9.83
N ALA A 232 19.49 6.45 9.64
CA ALA A 232 20.69 7.04 9.04
C ALA A 232 21.33 8.07 9.98
N THR A 233 22.60 8.42 9.75
CA THR A 233 23.22 9.62 10.30
C THR A 233 22.98 10.74 9.31
N VAL A 234 22.04 11.63 9.63
CA VAL A 234 21.61 12.71 8.73
C VAL A 234 22.39 13.99 9.04
N THR A 235 22.88 14.66 8.01
CA THR A 235 23.40 16.03 8.10
C THR A 235 22.69 16.87 7.03
N GLU A 236 22.01 17.94 7.45
CA GLU A 236 21.34 18.86 6.54
C GLU A 236 22.21 20.11 6.36
N VAL A 237 22.32 20.60 5.12
CA VAL A 237 23.11 21.79 4.77
C VAL A 237 22.26 22.77 3.96
N LEU A 238 22.23 24.02 4.45
CA LEU A 238 21.42 25.10 3.88
C LEU A 238 22.24 26.08 3.01
N SER A 239 23.47 25.71 2.60
CA SER A 239 24.27 26.58 1.75
C SER A 239 25.29 25.83 0.89
N SER A 240 25.59 26.41 -0.28
CA SER A 240 26.58 25.88 -1.23
C SER A 240 27.95 25.68 -0.59
N SER A 241 28.37 26.60 0.29
CA SER A 241 29.68 26.50 0.97
C SER A 241 29.73 25.36 1.99
N ALA A 242 28.63 25.13 2.74
CA ALA A 242 28.52 24.03 3.69
C ALA A 242 28.47 22.67 2.97
N ALA A 243 27.72 22.56 1.88
CA ALA A 243 27.65 21.35 1.07
C ALA A 243 29.02 20.96 0.48
N LYS A 244 29.75 21.91 -0.13
CA LYS A 244 31.11 21.67 -0.65
C LYS A 244 32.07 21.19 0.43
N ARG A 245 32.01 21.78 1.63
CA ARG A 245 32.82 21.34 2.79
C ARG A 245 32.42 19.93 3.25
N ALA A 246 31.13 19.64 3.39
CA ALA A 246 30.64 18.34 3.84
C ALA A 246 31.04 17.20 2.88
N LEU A 247 30.96 17.43 1.56
CA LEU A 247 31.41 16.49 0.52
C LEU A 247 32.93 16.30 0.46
N ALA A 248 33.71 17.23 1.01
CA ALA A 248 35.17 17.15 1.06
C ALA A 248 35.71 16.58 2.39
N SER A 249 35.03 16.86 3.51
CA SER A 249 35.42 16.37 4.84
C SER A 249 34.81 15.02 5.21
N SER A 250 33.74 14.61 4.54
CA SER A 250 33.07 13.33 4.74
C SER A 250 32.72 12.71 3.38
N SER A 251 32.75 11.38 3.32
CA SER A 251 32.20 10.62 2.19
C SER A 251 30.82 10.10 2.61
N PRO A 252 29.72 10.85 2.35
CA PRO A 252 28.39 10.38 2.68
C PRO A 252 28.05 9.12 1.88
N SER A 253 27.21 8.26 2.45
CA SER A 253 26.69 7.05 1.80
C SER A 253 25.69 7.38 0.67
N ALA A 254 24.93 8.46 0.87
CA ALA A 254 24.09 9.08 -0.15
C ALA A 254 23.96 10.59 0.07
N VAL A 255 23.63 11.29 -1.00
CA VAL A 255 23.35 12.72 -1.02
C VAL A 255 21.92 12.91 -1.54
N LEU A 256 21.06 13.51 -0.73
CA LEU A 256 19.68 13.84 -1.08
C LEU A 256 19.58 15.33 -1.39
N VAL A 257 19.14 15.66 -2.59
CA VAL A 257 18.86 17.03 -3.03
C VAL A 257 17.36 17.28 -2.91
N MET A 258 16.99 18.24 -2.06
CA MET A 258 15.59 18.54 -1.73
C MET A 258 14.96 19.61 -2.60
N ASP A 259 15.74 20.51 -3.21
CA ASP A 259 15.25 21.71 -3.88
C ASP A 259 15.99 22.00 -5.21
N SER A 260 15.35 22.75 -6.11
CA SER A 260 15.86 22.97 -7.47
C SER A 260 17.01 23.99 -7.55
N ALA A 261 17.38 24.69 -6.47
CA ALA A 261 18.40 25.74 -6.53
C ALA A 261 19.79 25.21 -6.93
N ILE A 262 20.04 23.90 -6.81
CA ILE A 262 21.22 23.24 -7.36
C ILE A 262 21.39 23.39 -8.89
N SER A 263 20.29 23.62 -9.62
CA SER A 263 20.28 23.86 -11.08
C SER A 263 20.71 25.29 -11.44
N LYS A 264 20.50 26.27 -10.54
CA LYS A 264 20.77 27.68 -10.77
C LYS A 264 22.28 27.91 -11.00
N PRO A 265 22.70 28.83 -11.90
CA PRO A 265 24.12 29.03 -12.26
C PRO A 265 25.07 29.25 -11.08
N ALA A 266 24.60 29.90 -10.01
CA ALA A 266 25.35 30.12 -8.76
C ALA A 266 25.85 28.82 -8.10
N HIS A 267 25.18 27.70 -8.34
CA HIS A 267 25.50 26.39 -7.77
C HIS A 267 26.25 25.45 -8.72
N LYS A 268 26.57 25.87 -9.94
CA LYS A 268 27.26 25.07 -10.98
C LYS A 268 28.50 24.30 -10.47
N ALA A 269 29.33 24.92 -9.64
CA ALA A 269 30.52 24.28 -9.07
C ALA A 269 30.19 23.19 -8.02
N LEU A 270 29.06 23.29 -7.32
CA LEU A 270 28.57 22.25 -6.41
C LEU A 270 27.91 21.11 -7.21
N LEU A 271 27.12 21.42 -8.24
CA LEU A 271 26.56 20.43 -9.15
C LEU A 271 27.66 19.57 -9.79
N ALA A 272 28.75 20.18 -10.28
CA ALA A 272 29.91 19.46 -10.79
C ALA A 272 30.55 18.53 -9.73
N GLN A 273 30.60 18.94 -8.46
CA GLN A 273 31.09 18.10 -7.35
C GLN A 273 30.14 16.92 -7.05
N LEU A 274 28.82 17.12 -7.13
CA LEU A 274 27.82 16.05 -6.98
C LEU A 274 27.91 15.02 -8.13
N VAL A 275 28.02 15.49 -9.37
CA VAL A 275 28.25 14.64 -10.55
C VAL A 275 29.52 13.82 -10.38
N GLN A 276 30.62 14.43 -9.91
CA GLN A 276 31.87 13.72 -9.66
C GLN A 276 31.74 12.70 -8.52
N TYR A 277 31.08 13.05 -7.42
CA TYR A 277 30.80 12.15 -6.30
C TYR A 277 30.00 10.91 -6.75
N ALA A 278 28.95 11.10 -7.55
CA ALA A 278 28.21 9.99 -8.16
C ALA A 278 29.11 9.13 -9.04
N ARG A 279 29.88 9.75 -9.96
CA ARG A 279 30.81 9.03 -10.85
C ARG A 279 31.83 8.16 -10.10
N THR A 280 32.23 8.54 -8.88
CA THR A 280 33.16 7.78 -8.03
C THR A 280 32.50 6.79 -7.07
N GLY A 281 31.25 6.38 -7.30
CA GLY A 281 30.55 5.36 -6.48
C GLY A 281 29.52 5.92 -5.49
N GLY A 282 29.34 7.24 -5.43
CA GLY A 282 28.34 7.88 -4.60
C GLY A 282 26.91 7.69 -5.11
N ARG A 283 25.92 7.90 -4.23
CA ARG A 283 24.50 7.93 -4.62
C ARG A 283 23.98 9.35 -4.50
N VAL A 284 23.53 9.94 -5.61
CA VAL A 284 22.77 11.21 -5.57
C VAL A 284 21.31 10.89 -5.83
N VAL A 285 20.43 11.37 -4.96
CA VAL A 285 18.98 11.21 -5.06
C VAL A 285 18.37 12.60 -5.10
N ILE A 286 17.46 12.81 -6.04
CA ILE A 286 16.78 14.09 -6.28
C ILE A 286 15.28 13.86 -6.10
N GLY A 287 14.60 14.77 -5.42
CA GLY A 287 13.14 14.74 -5.29
C GLY A 287 12.67 15.72 -4.24
N ALA A 288 11.50 15.45 -3.65
CA ALA A 288 10.80 16.41 -2.80
C ALA A 288 10.59 17.74 -3.56
N GLN A 289 10.88 18.89 -2.94
CA GLN A 289 10.64 20.21 -3.51
C GLN A 289 11.43 20.50 -4.80
N PHE A 290 12.45 19.72 -5.14
CA PHE A 290 13.14 19.85 -6.41
C PHE A 290 12.17 19.79 -7.59
N SER A 291 11.18 18.89 -7.51
CA SER A 291 10.14 18.72 -8.52
C SER A 291 9.08 19.83 -8.48
N ASN A 292 8.99 20.57 -7.36
CA ASN A 292 8.11 21.73 -7.20
C ASN A 292 8.62 22.93 -8.01
N TYR A 293 9.93 23.19 -7.98
CA TYR A 293 10.56 24.39 -8.57
C TYR A 293 11.48 24.12 -9.79
N LEU A 294 11.34 22.97 -10.48
CA LEU A 294 12.02 22.74 -11.76
C LEU A 294 11.10 23.14 -12.92
N GLY A 295 11.52 24.10 -13.74
CA GLY A 295 10.74 24.58 -14.90
C GLY A 295 10.74 23.59 -16.06
N LEU A 296 9.70 23.68 -16.91
CA LEU A 296 9.49 22.80 -18.07
C LEU A 296 10.60 22.89 -19.15
N GLY A 297 11.40 23.97 -19.14
CA GLY A 297 12.56 24.12 -20.04
C GLY A 297 13.91 23.65 -19.47
N ASP A 298 14.03 23.48 -18.16
CA ASP A 298 15.31 23.33 -17.48
C ASP A 298 15.82 21.87 -17.41
N GLY A 299 14.90 20.90 -17.55
CA GLY A 299 15.16 19.47 -17.38
C GLY A 299 16.34 18.99 -18.20
N ARG A 300 16.29 19.15 -19.54
CA ARG A 300 17.37 18.75 -20.46
C ARG A 300 18.73 19.39 -20.11
N GLN A 301 18.76 20.67 -19.78
CA GLN A 301 19.99 21.38 -19.43
C GLN A 301 20.58 20.83 -18.13
N PHE A 302 19.73 20.50 -17.15
CA PHE A 302 20.14 19.89 -15.89
C PHE A 302 20.65 18.44 -16.07
N PHE A 303 19.87 17.57 -16.69
CA PHE A 303 20.22 16.14 -16.85
C PHE A 303 21.42 15.91 -17.78
N SER A 304 21.66 16.79 -18.75
CA SER A 304 22.86 16.72 -19.61
C SER A 304 24.18 16.83 -18.82
N GLN A 305 24.22 17.52 -17.67
CA GLN A 305 25.42 17.60 -16.81
C GLN A 305 25.85 16.22 -16.26
N TRP A 306 24.88 15.32 -16.07
CA TRP A 306 25.10 13.95 -15.61
C TRP A 306 25.56 13.01 -16.73
N GLY A 307 25.36 13.42 -17.99
CA GLY A 307 25.56 12.60 -19.20
C GLY A 307 24.26 12.03 -19.77
N LEU A 308 23.10 12.44 -19.25
CA LEU A 308 21.78 11.90 -19.60
C LEU A 308 21.09 12.85 -20.59
N THR A 309 21.56 12.85 -21.84
CA THR A 309 21.13 13.83 -22.87
C THR A 309 19.75 13.55 -23.49
N SER A 310 19.22 12.33 -23.33
CA SER A 310 17.84 11.99 -23.73
C SER A 310 16.81 12.41 -22.68
N TRP A 311 17.21 12.53 -21.41
CA TRP A 311 16.32 12.85 -20.31
C TRP A 311 15.91 14.32 -20.36
N ASP A 312 14.63 14.55 -20.08
CA ASP A 312 14.01 15.86 -20.04
C ASP A 312 12.76 15.79 -19.18
N VAL A 313 12.22 16.94 -18.77
CA VAL A 313 10.94 16.97 -18.03
C VAL A 313 9.77 16.72 -18.97
N GLY A 314 8.88 15.82 -18.56
CA GLY A 314 7.69 15.39 -19.28
C GLY A 314 6.42 16.06 -18.76
N SER A 315 5.30 15.36 -18.89
CA SER A 315 4.01 15.77 -18.39
C SER A 315 3.99 15.93 -16.86
N TYR A 316 2.97 16.63 -16.39
CA TYR A 316 2.74 16.89 -14.97
C TYR A 316 1.27 16.69 -14.64
N TYR A 317 0.96 15.64 -13.88
CA TYR A 317 -0.41 15.29 -13.46
C TYR A 317 -0.39 14.28 -12.31
N ARG A 318 -1.58 13.98 -11.76
CA ARG A 318 -1.79 12.83 -10.87
C ARG A 318 -2.26 11.61 -11.66
N THR A 319 -1.66 10.45 -11.42
CA THR A 319 -2.18 9.16 -11.88
C THR A 319 -1.70 8.01 -10.99
N THR A 320 -2.36 6.87 -11.12
CA THR A 320 -1.93 5.58 -10.56
C THR A 320 -0.76 5.01 -11.36
N VAL A 321 0.35 4.72 -10.69
CA VAL A 321 1.56 4.09 -11.26
C VAL A 321 1.84 2.75 -10.61
N ALA A 322 2.51 1.85 -11.32
CA ALA A 322 2.92 0.53 -10.84
C ALA A 322 4.44 0.33 -10.96
N LEU A 323 5.01 -0.57 -10.16
CA LEU A 323 6.41 -0.97 -10.32
C LEU A 323 6.65 -1.45 -11.74
N ASN A 324 7.79 -1.04 -12.31
CA ASN A 324 8.18 -1.41 -13.66
C ASN A 324 8.08 -2.94 -13.86
N PRO A 325 7.27 -3.44 -14.81
CA PRO A 325 7.06 -4.87 -15.01
C PRO A 325 8.31 -5.60 -15.52
N ALA A 326 9.31 -4.88 -16.06
CA ALA A 326 10.63 -5.43 -16.38
C ALA A 326 11.53 -5.65 -15.15
N GLY A 327 11.12 -5.16 -13.98
CA GLY A 327 11.89 -5.13 -12.73
C GLY A 327 12.39 -3.72 -12.39
N VAL A 328 12.71 -3.50 -11.12
CA VAL A 328 13.29 -2.21 -10.68
C VAL A 328 14.80 -2.14 -10.96
N PRO A 329 15.36 -0.95 -11.22
CA PRO A 329 16.79 -0.77 -11.41
C PRO A 329 17.60 -1.22 -10.19
N ALA A 330 18.68 -1.97 -10.42
CA ALA A 330 19.59 -2.36 -9.34
C ALA A 330 20.33 -1.12 -8.77
N PRO A 331 20.57 -1.04 -7.44
CA PRO A 331 20.42 -2.07 -6.43
C PRO A 331 19.14 -1.92 -5.59
N LEU A 332 18.07 -1.33 -6.12
CA LEU A 332 16.79 -1.18 -5.41
C LEU A 332 16.15 -2.56 -5.16
N ASP A 333 15.53 -2.75 -3.99
CA ASP A 333 14.74 -3.94 -3.71
C ASP A 333 13.24 -3.69 -3.94
N ALA A 334 12.66 -4.33 -4.96
CA ALA A 334 11.22 -4.25 -5.23
C ALA A 334 10.35 -4.67 -4.04
N LYS A 335 10.84 -5.55 -3.15
CA LYS A 335 10.12 -5.95 -1.91
C LYS A 335 10.14 -4.86 -0.84
N SER A 336 11.00 -3.86 -0.99
CA SER A 336 11.09 -2.67 -0.15
C SER A 336 10.28 -1.50 -0.74
N LEU A 337 9.44 -1.74 -1.76
CA LEU A 337 8.61 -0.74 -2.46
C LEU A 337 7.14 -1.19 -2.57
N PHE A 338 6.23 -0.24 -2.80
CA PHE A 338 4.81 -0.54 -3.02
C PHE A 338 4.59 -1.04 -4.46
N PRO A 339 3.68 -2.00 -4.71
CA PRO A 339 3.46 -2.53 -6.05
C PRO A 339 2.78 -1.52 -6.99
N GLU A 340 1.88 -0.69 -6.45
CA GLU A 340 1.14 0.36 -7.17
C GLU A 340 0.67 1.44 -6.17
N TYR A 341 0.55 2.69 -6.62
CA TYR A 341 -0.04 3.82 -5.87
C TYR A 341 -0.33 5.02 -6.80
N SER A 342 -1.15 5.99 -6.34
CA SER A 342 -1.37 7.28 -7.02
C SER A 342 -0.46 8.37 -6.45
N MET A 343 0.08 9.24 -7.32
CA MET A 343 0.80 10.46 -6.92
C MET A 343 0.67 11.55 -7.99
N LYS A 344 0.68 12.83 -7.57
CA LYS A 344 0.88 14.00 -8.45
C LYS A 344 2.39 14.18 -8.63
N ALA A 345 2.88 14.15 -9.86
CA ALA A 345 4.32 14.16 -10.11
C ALA A 345 4.68 14.89 -11.41
N LEU A 346 5.93 15.39 -11.46
CA LEU A 346 6.60 15.81 -12.69
C LEU A 346 7.33 14.60 -13.28
N TYR A 347 6.99 14.22 -14.50
CA TYR A 347 7.50 13.01 -15.13
C TYR A 347 8.83 13.27 -15.86
N ILE A 348 9.61 12.23 -16.10
CA ILE A 348 10.81 12.27 -16.95
C ILE A 348 10.51 11.55 -18.26
N LYS A 349 10.66 12.28 -19.37
CA LYS A 349 10.61 11.73 -20.73
C LYS A 349 12.00 11.36 -21.22
N GLY A 350 12.09 10.35 -22.09
CA GLY A 350 13.36 9.90 -22.67
C GLY A 350 14.29 9.12 -21.72
N ALA A 351 13.79 8.69 -20.55
CA ALA A 351 14.44 7.66 -19.74
C ALA A 351 14.28 6.27 -20.37
N THR A 352 15.25 5.37 -20.19
CA THR A 352 15.11 4.03 -20.76
C THR A 352 14.20 3.16 -19.88
N PRO A 353 13.52 2.13 -20.45
CA PRO A 353 12.76 1.17 -19.65
C PRO A 353 13.58 0.43 -18.58
N GLY A 354 14.92 0.44 -18.67
CA GLY A 354 15.81 -0.11 -17.64
C GLY A 354 16.13 0.84 -16.49
N ASP A 355 15.86 2.15 -16.66
CA ASP A 355 16.06 3.19 -15.64
C ASP A 355 14.77 3.49 -14.86
N ALA A 356 13.59 3.17 -15.41
CA ALA A 356 12.31 3.45 -14.79
C ALA A 356 12.06 2.54 -13.57
N VAL A 357 11.69 3.14 -12.42
CA VAL A 357 11.28 2.41 -11.22
C VAL A 357 9.77 2.15 -11.22
N TYR A 358 8.99 3.17 -11.59
CA TYR A 358 7.55 3.13 -11.72
C TYR A 358 7.13 3.63 -13.11
N LEU A 359 6.03 3.09 -13.63
CA LEU A 359 5.43 3.50 -14.90
C LEU A 359 3.91 3.57 -14.76
N PRO A 360 3.21 4.38 -15.57
CA PRO A 360 1.77 4.29 -15.71
C PRO A 360 1.34 2.90 -16.21
N THR A 361 0.11 2.49 -15.87
CA THR A 361 -0.49 1.25 -16.36
C THR A 361 -1.38 1.54 -17.59
N PRO A 362 -1.71 0.55 -18.44
CA PRO A 362 -2.69 0.72 -19.51
C PRO A 362 -4.13 1.05 -19.03
N SER A 363 -4.37 1.02 -17.71
CA SER A 363 -5.62 1.47 -17.06
C SER A 363 -5.51 2.82 -16.36
N SER A 364 -4.32 3.42 -16.36
CA SER A 364 -4.05 4.72 -15.75
C SER A 364 -4.67 5.85 -16.57
N HIS A 365 -5.02 6.90 -15.86
CA HIS A 365 -5.74 8.06 -16.36
C HIS A 365 -5.38 9.26 -15.49
N VAL A 366 -5.47 10.47 -16.03
CA VAL A 366 -5.34 11.69 -15.26
C VAL A 366 -6.42 11.69 -14.17
N GLU A 367 -6.00 11.86 -12.93
CA GLU A 367 -6.86 11.91 -11.74
C GLU A 367 -6.99 13.39 -11.31
N SER A 368 -8.17 13.98 -11.44
CA SER A 368 -8.46 15.35 -11.00
C SER A 368 -9.69 15.38 -10.09
N MET A 369 -9.76 16.39 -9.20
CA MET A 369 -10.97 16.67 -8.41
C MET A 369 -11.96 17.58 -9.16
N VAL A 370 -11.50 18.26 -10.22
CA VAL A 370 -12.27 19.26 -10.98
C VAL A 370 -12.64 18.74 -12.36
N PHE A 371 -11.72 18.05 -13.04
CA PHE A 371 -11.87 17.61 -14.43
C PHE A 371 -12.18 16.10 -14.54
N ALA A 372 -12.77 15.72 -15.68
CA ALA A 372 -13.06 14.32 -15.97
C ALA A 372 -11.76 13.50 -16.18
N ASN A 373 -11.75 12.25 -15.73
CA ASN A 373 -10.58 11.37 -15.84
C ASN A 373 -10.26 11.01 -17.31
N VAL A 374 -9.23 11.63 -17.88
CA VAL A 374 -8.77 11.40 -19.26
C VAL A 374 -7.74 10.26 -19.29
N ARG A 375 -7.79 9.38 -20.30
CA ARG A 375 -6.73 8.36 -20.48
C ARG A 375 -5.43 9.00 -20.95
N LEU A 376 -4.32 8.46 -20.45
CA LEU A 376 -2.98 8.85 -20.90
C LEU A 376 -2.76 8.45 -22.36
N THR A 377 -2.11 9.33 -23.12
CA THR A 377 -1.60 9.05 -24.47
C THR A 377 -0.52 7.96 -24.45
N GLU A 378 -0.16 7.43 -25.62
CA GLU A 378 0.92 6.42 -25.71
C GLU A 378 2.26 6.99 -25.23
N SER A 379 2.59 8.24 -25.61
CA SER A 379 3.80 8.94 -25.15
C SER A 379 3.84 9.13 -23.63
N GLU A 380 2.71 9.50 -23.01
CA GLU A 380 2.63 9.69 -21.55
C GLU A 380 2.77 8.39 -20.76
N GLN A 381 2.44 7.24 -21.36
CA GLN A 381 2.64 5.92 -20.74
C GLN A 381 4.12 5.47 -20.77
N GLU A 382 4.96 6.08 -21.63
CA GLU A 382 6.42 5.84 -21.65
C GLU A 382 7.18 6.74 -20.66
N GLU A 383 6.57 7.82 -20.17
CA GLU A 383 7.20 8.71 -19.20
C GLU A 383 7.23 8.11 -17.79
N SER A 384 8.31 8.37 -17.06
CA SER A 384 8.50 7.82 -15.71
C SER A 384 8.59 8.93 -14.65
N PRO A 385 7.76 8.90 -13.61
CA PRO A 385 7.84 9.85 -12.50
C PRO A 385 8.85 9.43 -11.43
N ALA A 386 9.52 8.28 -11.60
CA ALA A 386 10.64 7.89 -10.75
C ALA A 386 11.64 7.01 -11.50
N VAL A 387 12.88 7.50 -11.60
CA VAL A 387 13.96 6.88 -12.37
C VAL A 387 15.21 6.73 -11.52
N PHE A 388 15.98 5.67 -11.76
CA PHE A 388 17.21 5.37 -11.06
C PHE A 388 18.22 4.72 -12.00
N THR A 389 19.30 5.43 -12.31
CA THR A 389 20.29 5.01 -13.31
C THR A 389 21.73 5.06 -12.79
N ARG A 390 22.62 4.32 -13.45
CA ARG A 390 24.04 4.27 -13.10
C ARG A 390 24.79 5.44 -13.75
N VAL A 391 25.52 6.21 -12.95
CA VAL A 391 26.36 7.32 -13.40
C VAL A 391 27.79 7.07 -12.94
N GLY A 392 28.67 6.65 -13.86
CA GLY A 392 30.00 6.14 -13.51
C GLY A 392 29.91 4.87 -12.66
N ASP A 393 30.57 4.84 -11.51
CA ASP A 393 30.47 3.72 -10.55
C ASP A 393 29.37 3.86 -9.51
N GLY A 394 28.70 5.01 -9.45
CA GLY A 394 27.58 5.28 -8.56
C GLY A 394 26.26 5.48 -9.31
N TYR A 395 25.33 6.22 -8.69
CA TYR A 395 23.94 6.29 -9.14
C TYR A 395 23.34 7.69 -9.04
N LEU A 396 22.44 7.98 -9.97
CA LEU A 396 21.50 9.11 -9.92
C LEU A 396 20.07 8.57 -9.81
N GLY A 397 19.35 8.99 -8.78
CA GLY A 397 17.91 8.79 -8.64
C GLY A 397 17.13 10.10 -8.76
N TYR A 398 15.94 10.04 -9.35
CA TYR A 398 14.97 11.13 -9.39
C TYR A 398 13.58 10.62 -9.00
N VAL A 399 12.85 11.39 -8.20
CA VAL A 399 11.45 11.15 -7.82
C VAL A 399 10.66 12.45 -8.02
N GLY A 400 9.71 12.41 -8.95
CA GLY A 400 8.93 13.55 -9.42
C GLY A 400 7.77 13.99 -8.54
N ASP A 401 7.47 13.25 -7.47
CA ASP A 401 6.34 13.53 -6.57
C ASP A 401 6.47 14.89 -5.88
N VAL A 402 5.42 15.69 -5.97
CA VAL A 402 5.32 17.04 -5.39
C VAL A 402 4.56 17.09 -4.05
N ASN A 403 3.79 16.04 -3.73
CA ASN A 403 2.95 15.93 -2.53
C ASN A 403 3.58 15.05 -1.42
N GLY A 404 4.75 14.45 -1.68
CA GLY A 404 5.50 13.66 -0.71
C GLY A 404 4.74 12.42 -0.19
N GLU A 405 4.04 11.72 -1.09
CA GLU A 405 3.24 10.54 -0.79
C GLU A 405 4.10 9.44 -0.15
N GLN A 406 3.58 8.76 0.88
CA GLN A 406 4.37 7.80 1.66
C GLN A 406 5.12 6.73 0.80
N PRO A 407 4.55 6.18 -0.30
CA PRO A 407 5.29 5.27 -1.17
C PRO A 407 6.50 5.90 -1.87
N SER A 408 6.43 7.19 -2.26
CA SER A 408 7.53 7.92 -2.87
C SER A 408 8.61 8.30 -1.84
N ILE A 409 8.20 8.67 -0.62
CA ILE A 409 9.10 8.87 0.52
C ILE A 409 9.90 7.59 0.80
N ARG A 410 9.23 6.45 0.78
CA ARG A 410 9.87 5.14 0.96
C ARG A 410 10.85 4.82 -0.17
N LEU A 411 10.54 5.24 -1.41
CA LEU A 411 11.45 5.14 -2.55
C LEU A 411 12.69 6.03 -2.40
N LEU A 412 12.54 7.30 -2.00
CA LEU A 412 13.66 8.22 -1.75
C LEU A 412 14.65 7.64 -0.73
N ILE A 413 14.13 7.05 0.35
CA ILE A 413 14.92 6.42 1.41
C ILE A 413 15.65 5.15 0.90
N GLU A 414 14.98 4.32 0.09
CA GLU A 414 15.57 3.13 -0.55
C GLU A 414 16.65 3.49 -1.57
N MET A 415 16.44 4.53 -2.39
CA MET A 415 17.44 5.07 -3.32
C MET A 415 18.71 5.53 -2.56
N CYS A 416 18.54 6.22 -1.43
CA CYS A 416 19.62 6.58 -0.51
C CYS A 416 20.32 5.37 0.14
N GLY A 417 19.83 4.13 -0.06
CA GLY A 417 20.40 2.92 0.51
C GLY A 417 20.11 2.74 1.99
N VAL A 418 19.13 3.46 2.53
CA VAL A 418 18.72 3.39 3.93
C VAL A 418 17.58 2.38 4.04
N LYS A 419 17.70 1.42 4.96
CA LYS A 419 16.65 0.42 5.21
C LYS A 419 15.78 0.85 6.38
N ILE A 420 14.47 0.72 6.22
CA ILE A 420 13.45 1.10 7.21
C ILE A 420 12.51 -0.07 7.53
N LYS A 421 11.98 -0.07 8.74
CA LYS A 421 11.06 -1.06 9.30
C LYS A 421 9.65 -0.46 9.42
N PRO A 422 8.59 -1.29 9.53
CA PRO A 422 7.26 -0.80 9.86
C PRO A 422 7.27 0.01 11.17
N GLY A 423 6.72 1.23 11.12
CA GLY A 423 6.70 2.21 12.22
C GLY A 423 7.92 3.15 12.26
N ASP A 424 8.74 3.21 11.21
CA ASP A 424 9.89 4.11 11.12
C ASP A 424 9.61 5.47 10.48
N LEU A 425 8.59 5.59 9.64
CA LEU A 425 8.17 6.85 9.03
C LEU A 425 7.34 7.69 10.00
N GLY A 426 6.52 7.03 10.83
CA GLY A 426 5.59 7.70 11.74
C GLY A 426 4.46 8.40 10.99
N SER A 427 3.94 9.49 11.54
CA SER A 427 2.86 10.29 10.95
C SER A 427 3.36 11.54 10.23
N ARG A 428 2.65 11.96 9.18
CA ARG A 428 2.68 13.33 8.65
C ARG A 428 1.33 14.00 8.92
N THR A 429 1.32 15.30 9.19
CA THR A 429 0.09 16.09 9.29
C THR A 429 0.21 17.23 8.28
N ILE A 430 -0.74 17.31 7.36
CA ILE A 430 -0.80 18.34 6.32
C ILE A 430 -2.13 19.09 6.43
N THR A 431 -2.15 20.34 5.94
CA THR A 431 -3.40 21.07 5.74
C THR A 431 -4.09 20.49 4.51
N THR A 432 -5.32 20.05 4.64
CA THR A 432 -6.13 19.47 3.54
C THR A 432 -7.20 20.41 3.01
N GLY A 433 -7.45 21.50 3.72
CA GLY A 433 -8.44 22.53 3.38
C GLY A 433 -8.50 23.58 4.46
N VAL A 434 -9.51 24.44 4.39
CA VAL A 434 -9.74 25.53 5.34
C VAL A 434 -11.25 25.62 5.60
N THR A 435 -11.66 25.53 6.87
CA THR A 435 -13.06 25.74 7.25
C THR A 435 -13.29 27.20 7.59
N LEU A 436 -14.13 27.88 6.82
CA LEU A 436 -14.49 29.28 7.06
C LEU A 436 -15.75 29.38 7.89
N SER A 437 -15.58 29.81 9.14
CA SER A 437 -16.70 30.26 9.95
C SER A 437 -17.13 31.65 9.50
N ARG A 438 -18.40 31.84 9.11
CA ARG A 438 -18.96 33.06 8.48
C ARG A 438 -18.80 34.39 9.27
N ASN A 439 -18.20 34.36 10.47
CA ASN A 439 -17.76 35.47 11.33
C ASN A 439 -16.72 34.98 12.38
N GLY A 440 -15.92 33.96 12.05
CA GLY A 440 -14.99 33.32 12.99
C GLY A 440 -13.57 33.19 12.41
N PRO A 441 -12.59 32.69 13.18
CA PRO A 441 -11.23 32.49 12.70
C PRO A 441 -11.20 31.48 11.53
N VAL A 442 -10.23 31.68 10.66
CA VAL A 442 -9.89 30.79 9.55
C VAL A 442 -9.23 29.52 10.11
N ASP A 443 -9.99 28.43 10.24
CA ASP A 443 -9.50 27.17 10.81
C ASP A 443 -8.98 26.25 9.70
N ALA A 444 -7.67 26.12 9.60
CA ALA A 444 -7.03 25.18 8.69
C ALA A 444 -7.40 23.72 9.03
N GLU A 445 -8.09 23.04 8.12
CA GLU A 445 -8.40 21.61 8.23
C GLU A 445 -7.11 20.81 8.08
N ARG A 446 -6.82 19.96 9.06
CA ARG A 446 -5.57 19.18 9.12
C ARG A 446 -5.87 17.70 9.20
N GLU A 447 -5.41 16.95 8.20
CA GLU A 447 -5.47 15.50 8.21
C GLU A 447 -4.11 14.91 8.62
N THR A 448 -4.14 13.89 9.48
CA THR A 448 -2.95 13.19 9.95
C THR A 448 -2.87 11.81 9.32
N PHE A 449 -1.90 11.62 8.43
CA PHE A 449 -1.63 10.38 7.74
C PHE A 449 -0.63 9.55 8.56
N HIS A 450 -1.02 8.36 8.96
CA HIS A 450 -0.16 7.38 9.65
C HIS A 450 0.56 6.46 8.67
N GLU A 451 1.63 5.81 9.13
CA GLU A 451 2.40 4.88 8.29
C GLU A 451 1.56 3.66 7.86
N VAL A 452 1.32 3.57 6.55
CA VAL A 452 0.71 2.41 5.88
C VAL A 452 1.77 1.31 5.71
N PRO A 453 1.57 0.09 6.26
CA PRO A 453 2.48 -1.04 6.04
C PRO A 453 2.51 -1.47 4.57
N LEU A 454 3.59 -2.15 4.17
CA LEU A 454 3.64 -2.82 2.87
C LEU A 454 2.50 -3.83 2.71
N PRO A 455 1.91 -3.96 1.50
CA PRO A 455 1.04 -5.08 1.18
C PRO A 455 1.77 -6.41 1.44
N THR A 456 1.14 -7.32 2.18
CA THR A 456 1.71 -8.65 2.40
C THR A 456 1.79 -9.39 1.07
N PRO A 457 2.94 -10.03 0.72
CA PRO A 457 3.04 -10.82 -0.49
C PRO A 457 1.95 -11.90 -0.49
N LYS A 458 1.08 -11.89 -1.52
CA LYS A 458 0.06 -12.93 -1.67
C LYS A 458 0.75 -14.29 -1.72
N VAL A 459 0.31 -15.23 -0.88
CA VAL A 459 0.76 -16.62 -0.95
C VAL A 459 0.49 -17.12 -2.36
N GLN A 460 1.50 -17.66 -3.05
CA GLN A 460 1.34 -18.12 -4.42
C GLN A 460 0.37 -19.31 -4.47
N ARG A 461 -0.85 -19.07 -4.96
CA ARG A 461 -1.88 -20.10 -5.14
C ARG A 461 -1.77 -20.70 -6.55
N PRO A 462 -2.01 -22.01 -6.74
CA PRO A 462 -1.87 -22.68 -8.04
C PRO A 462 -2.67 -22.09 -9.22
N LYS A 463 -3.64 -21.21 -8.96
CA LYS A 463 -4.46 -20.52 -9.97
C LYS A 463 -4.46 -18.99 -9.81
N GLU A 464 -3.42 -18.39 -9.21
CA GLU A 464 -3.37 -16.95 -8.98
C GLU A 464 -3.55 -16.12 -10.27
N ALA A 465 -2.98 -16.57 -11.40
CA ALA A 465 -3.18 -15.92 -12.69
C ALA A 465 -4.66 -15.91 -13.13
N GLU A 466 -5.41 -16.99 -12.87
CA GLU A 466 -6.85 -17.05 -13.14
C GLU A 466 -7.60 -16.05 -12.24
N VAL A 467 -7.24 -15.97 -10.95
CA VAL A 467 -7.80 -15.00 -10.00
C VAL A 467 -7.57 -13.57 -10.49
N THR A 468 -6.35 -13.22 -10.90
CA THR A 468 -5.99 -11.87 -11.36
C THR A 468 -6.78 -11.47 -12.61
N VAL A 469 -6.86 -12.34 -13.62
CA VAL A 469 -7.65 -12.09 -14.84
C VAL A 469 -9.14 -11.89 -14.51
N ARG A 470 -9.68 -12.73 -13.61
CA ARG A 470 -11.08 -12.61 -13.16
C ARG A 470 -11.30 -11.33 -12.36
N ALA A 471 -10.39 -10.95 -11.47
CA ALA A 471 -10.45 -9.72 -10.69
C ALA A 471 -10.43 -8.47 -11.59
N ALA A 472 -9.55 -8.43 -12.60
CA ALA A 472 -9.55 -7.36 -13.61
C ALA A 472 -10.89 -7.24 -14.35
N ARG A 473 -11.52 -8.38 -14.70
CA ARG A 473 -12.85 -8.42 -15.31
C ARG A 473 -13.97 -7.99 -14.34
N ARG A 474 -13.88 -8.30 -13.03
CA ARG A 474 -14.78 -7.72 -12.00
C ARG A 474 -14.65 -6.22 -11.98
N ALA A 475 -13.43 -5.69 -11.88
CA ALA A 475 -13.16 -4.26 -11.83
C ALA A 475 -13.65 -3.52 -13.09
N ALA A 476 -13.48 -4.11 -14.28
CA ALA A 476 -14.02 -3.57 -15.52
C ALA A 476 -15.57 -3.52 -15.51
N ASN A 477 -16.23 -4.63 -15.12
CA ASN A 477 -17.68 -4.69 -14.99
C ASN A 477 -18.22 -3.71 -13.91
N SER A 478 -17.47 -3.54 -12.82
CA SER A 478 -17.73 -2.62 -11.71
C SER A 478 -17.71 -1.17 -12.20
N ARG A 479 -16.65 -0.78 -12.91
CA ARG A 479 -16.53 0.55 -13.53
C ARG A 479 -17.64 0.82 -14.52
N GLY A 480 -17.94 -0.12 -15.43
CA GLY A 480 -19.05 0.04 -16.38
C GLY A 480 -20.41 0.26 -15.71
N LYS A 481 -20.70 -0.48 -14.63
CA LYS A 481 -21.90 -0.27 -13.80
C LYS A 481 -21.88 1.05 -13.05
N ALA A 482 -20.73 1.50 -12.57
CA ALA A 482 -20.58 2.78 -11.90
C ALA A 482 -20.85 3.95 -12.86
N THR A 483 -20.29 3.91 -14.08
CA THR A 483 -20.54 4.88 -15.14
C THR A 483 -22.01 4.89 -15.55
N GLU A 484 -22.64 3.73 -15.73
CA GLU A 484 -24.08 3.65 -16.06
C GLU A 484 -24.96 4.15 -14.91
N ALA A 485 -24.63 3.84 -13.66
CA ALA A 485 -25.35 4.37 -12.50
C ALA A 485 -25.21 5.89 -12.38
N GLU A 486 -24.06 6.45 -12.75
CA GLU A 486 -23.85 7.90 -12.77
C GLU A 486 -24.60 8.59 -13.92
N ARG A 487 -24.64 7.97 -15.11
CA ARG A 487 -25.48 8.39 -16.25
C ARG A 487 -26.96 8.42 -15.85
N LEU A 488 -27.44 7.35 -15.22
CA LEU A 488 -28.80 7.27 -14.68
C LEU A 488 -29.08 8.30 -13.59
N LYS A 489 -28.09 8.64 -12.73
CA LYS A 489 -28.24 9.73 -11.76
C LYS A 489 -28.42 11.09 -12.45
N ILE A 490 -27.63 11.39 -13.48
CA ILE A 490 -27.73 12.65 -14.25
C ILE A 490 -29.08 12.72 -14.99
N GLU A 491 -29.50 11.63 -15.63
CA GLU A 491 -30.80 11.50 -16.29
C GLU A 491 -31.96 11.71 -15.29
N GLY A 492 -31.84 11.14 -14.09
CA GLY A 492 -32.80 11.33 -12.99
C GLY A 492 -32.85 12.77 -12.44
N ASN A 493 -31.72 13.46 -12.34
CA ASN A 493 -31.68 14.88 -11.95
C ASN A 493 -32.47 15.74 -12.96
N HIS A 494 -32.21 15.54 -14.25
CA HIS A 494 -32.88 16.26 -15.33
C HIS A 494 -34.39 15.97 -15.41
N PHE A 495 -34.83 14.72 -15.18
CA PHE A 495 -36.26 14.42 -15.00
C PHE A 495 -36.86 15.11 -13.77
N PHE A 496 -36.12 15.17 -12.65
CA PHE A 496 -36.57 15.82 -11.41
C PHE A 496 -36.76 17.34 -11.59
N GLU A 497 -35.83 18.00 -12.29
CA GLU A 497 -35.91 19.43 -12.64
C GLU A 497 -37.13 19.73 -13.54
N ARG A 498 -37.46 18.82 -14.46
CA ARG A 498 -38.68 18.90 -15.30
C ARG A 498 -39.98 18.53 -14.57
N GLY A 499 -39.93 18.23 -13.27
CA GLY A 499 -41.10 17.79 -12.48
C GLY A 499 -41.58 16.36 -12.79
N GLN A 500 -40.81 15.60 -13.56
CA GLN A 500 -41.12 14.21 -13.95
C GLN A 500 -40.63 13.24 -12.87
N TYR A 501 -41.24 13.33 -11.68
CA TYR A 501 -40.74 12.67 -10.48
C TYR A 501 -40.80 11.13 -10.53
N ALA A 502 -41.72 10.55 -11.30
CA ALA A 502 -41.85 9.10 -11.47
C ALA A 502 -40.68 8.51 -12.28
N GLU A 503 -40.34 9.18 -13.38
CA GLU A 503 -39.19 8.90 -14.23
C GLU A 503 -37.88 9.12 -13.47
N ALA A 504 -37.76 10.23 -12.72
CA ALA A 504 -36.62 10.48 -11.84
C ALA A 504 -36.42 9.38 -10.79
N ALA A 505 -37.49 8.94 -10.12
CA ALA A 505 -37.44 7.86 -9.13
C ALA A 505 -36.95 6.54 -9.76
N GLU A 506 -37.38 6.19 -10.97
CA GLU A 506 -36.83 5.02 -11.68
C GLU A 506 -35.34 5.19 -11.98
N CYS A 507 -34.91 6.32 -12.50
CA CYS A 507 -33.50 6.56 -12.82
C CYS A 507 -32.60 6.39 -11.58
N TYR A 508 -32.96 7.01 -10.44
CA TYR A 508 -32.21 6.84 -9.18
C TYR A 508 -32.26 5.41 -8.63
N ARG A 509 -33.40 4.72 -8.71
CA ARG A 509 -33.55 3.32 -8.31
C ARG A 509 -32.68 2.40 -9.17
N ASN A 510 -32.69 2.58 -10.49
CA ASN A 510 -31.92 1.77 -11.42
C ASN A 510 -30.41 2.03 -11.27
N ALA A 511 -29.97 3.26 -10.95
CA ALA A 511 -28.60 3.55 -10.53
C ALA A 511 -28.18 2.74 -9.29
N ALA A 512 -29.01 2.77 -8.23
CA ALA A 512 -28.76 2.03 -6.99
C ALA A 512 -28.80 0.49 -7.17
N LEU A 513 -29.67 -0.03 -8.05
CA LEU A 513 -29.78 -1.47 -8.34
C LEU A 513 -28.61 -2.02 -9.16
N SER A 514 -28.08 -1.20 -10.09
CA SER A 514 -27.09 -1.60 -11.10
C SER A 514 -25.68 -1.69 -10.54
N TYR A 515 -25.24 -0.67 -9.78
CA TYR A 515 -23.94 -0.65 -9.12
C TYR A 515 -24.07 -1.11 -7.66
N LYS A 516 -24.50 -0.20 -6.78
CA LYS A 516 -24.84 -0.45 -5.37
C LYS A 516 -25.61 0.75 -4.80
N PRO A 517 -26.34 0.61 -3.68
CA PRO A 517 -26.96 1.74 -3.02
C PRO A 517 -25.87 2.70 -2.53
N LYS A 518 -25.96 3.96 -2.94
CA LYS A 518 -25.13 5.08 -2.44
C LYS A 518 -26.05 6.12 -1.79
N PRO A 519 -25.58 6.88 -0.78
CA PRO A 519 -26.36 7.96 -0.17
C PRO A 519 -26.93 8.94 -1.19
N VAL A 520 -26.15 9.36 -2.20
CA VAL A 520 -26.61 10.29 -3.25
C VAL A 520 -27.80 9.73 -4.04
N PHE A 521 -27.74 8.48 -4.51
CA PHE A 521 -28.83 7.86 -5.27
C PHE A 521 -30.08 7.68 -4.41
N LEU A 522 -29.90 7.19 -3.19
CA LEU A 522 -31.00 6.89 -2.26
C LEU A 522 -31.68 8.15 -1.71
N THR A 523 -30.91 9.19 -1.41
CA THR A 523 -31.47 10.48 -0.98
C THR A 523 -32.25 11.14 -2.11
N ASN A 524 -31.76 11.12 -3.35
CA ASN A 524 -32.49 11.68 -4.49
C ASN A 524 -33.73 10.85 -4.85
N LEU A 525 -33.66 9.52 -4.73
CA LEU A 525 -34.83 8.64 -4.78
C LEU A 525 -35.87 9.03 -3.72
N ALA A 526 -35.46 9.19 -2.46
CA ALA A 526 -36.36 9.63 -1.39
C ALA A 526 -37.00 11.00 -1.68
N ALA A 527 -36.26 11.95 -2.27
CA ALA A 527 -36.81 13.25 -2.68
C ALA A 527 -37.86 13.12 -3.79
N ALA A 528 -37.63 12.27 -4.80
CA ALA A 528 -38.61 11.99 -5.84
C ALA A 528 -39.86 11.30 -5.28
N LEU A 529 -39.69 10.36 -4.35
CA LEU A 529 -40.80 9.65 -3.69
C LEU A 529 -41.63 10.55 -2.76
N LEU A 530 -41.00 11.51 -2.07
CA LEU A 530 -41.72 12.56 -1.33
C LEU A 530 -42.59 13.43 -2.26
N LYS A 531 -42.11 13.74 -3.48
CA LYS A 531 -42.89 14.48 -4.49
C LYS A 531 -44.01 13.65 -5.15
N LEU A 532 -44.00 12.33 -4.96
CA LEU A 532 -45.03 11.38 -5.42
C LEU A 532 -45.95 10.92 -4.29
N GLU A 533 -45.83 11.48 -3.09
CA GLU A 533 -46.59 11.09 -1.89
C GLU A 533 -46.42 9.61 -1.50
N HIS A 534 -45.30 9.00 -1.91
CA HIS A 534 -44.95 7.61 -1.63
C HIS A 534 -44.16 7.48 -0.31
N TRP A 535 -44.78 7.93 0.78
CA TRP A 535 -44.13 8.18 2.08
C TRP A 535 -43.36 6.98 2.63
N GLY A 536 -43.95 5.78 2.67
CA GLY A 536 -43.26 4.58 3.16
C GLY A 536 -42.08 4.13 2.30
N LEU A 537 -42.10 4.42 0.99
CA LEU A 537 -40.98 4.13 0.09
C LEU A 537 -39.88 5.20 0.25
N ALA A 538 -40.25 6.45 0.48
CA ALA A 538 -39.32 7.54 0.80
C ALA A 538 -38.60 7.30 2.14
N GLU A 539 -39.33 6.88 3.19
CA GLU A 539 -38.75 6.47 4.46
C GLU A 539 -37.78 5.29 4.29
N SER A 540 -38.16 4.28 3.50
CA SER A 540 -37.33 3.11 3.23
C SER A 540 -36.02 3.50 2.52
N ALA A 541 -36.08 4.32 1.46
CA ALA A 541 -34.91 4.81 0.74
C ALA A 541 -34.02 5.73 1.60
N ALA A 542 -34.62 6.66 2.36
CA ALA A 542 -33.89 7.56 3.24
C ALA A 542 -33.24 6.83 4.42
N SER A 543 -33.92 5.82 4.97
CA SER A 543 -33.33 4.93 5.99
C SER A 543 -32.13 4.18 5.41
N ARG A 544 -32.21 3.63 4.20
CA ARG A 544 -31.05 2.98 3.58
C ARG A 544 -29.90 3.95 3.33
N ALA A 545 -30.18 5.21 2.99
CA ALA A 545 -29.14 6.23 2.87
C ALA A 545 -28.40 6.47 4.20
N LEU A 546 -29.13 6.49 5.33
CA LEU A 546 -28.54 6.61 6.66
C LEU A 546 -27.75 5.36 7.10
N HIS A 547 -28.14 4.16 6.67
CA HIS A 547 -27.32 2.96 6.87
C HIS A 547 -25.99 3.03 6.09
N CYS A 548 -25.97 3.71 4.93
CA CYS A 548 -24.76 3.95 4.17
C CYS A 548 -23.91 5.11 4.73
N GLU A 549 -24.55 6.14 5.30
CA GLU A 549 -23.91 7.36 5.80
C GLU A 549 -24.75 7.94 6.97
N PRO A 550 -24.47 7.54 8.23
CA PRO A 550 -25.32 7.89 9.39
C PRO A 550 -25.43 9.39 9.68
N THR A 551 -24.43 10.17 9.27
CA THR A 551 -24.35 11.63 9.42
C THR A 551 -25.04 12.39 8.28
N ASN A 552 -25.61 11.72 7.27
CA ASN A 552 -26.17 12.39 6.10
C ASN A 552 -27.43 13.23 6.46
N ILE A 553 -27.23 14.54 6.57
CA ILE A 553 -28.27 15.51 6.97
C ILE A 553 -29.46 15.49 6.00
N LYS A 554 -29.20 15.40 4.68
CA LYS A 554 -30.25 15.37 3.64
C LYS A 554 -31.10 14.10 3.73
N ALA A 555 -30.49 12.95 4.01
CA ALA A 555 -31.20 11.69 4.24
C ALA A 555 -32.08 11.78 5.48
N ARG A 556 -31.53 12.27 6.60
CA ARG A 556 -32.23 12.37 7.88
C ARG A 556 -33.42 13.32 7.81
N TYR A 557 -33.25 14.48 7.19
CA TYR A 557 -34.34 15.43 6.94
C TYR A 557 -35.45 14.83 6.05
N ARG A 558 -35.08 14.11 4.97
CA ARG A 558 -36.04 13.46 4.07
C ARG A 558 -36.79 12.29 4.76
N ARG A 559 -36.14 11.56 5.68
CA ARG A 559 -36.80 10.55 6.53
C ARG A 559 -37.79 11.20 7.50
N GLY A 560 -37.39 12.29 8.17
CA GLY A 560 -38.27 13.06 9.06
C GLY A 560 -39.52 13.58 8.36
N LEU A 561 -39.39 14.12 7.14
CA LEU A 561 -40.54 14.51 6.31
C LEU A 561 -41.46 13.32 5.99
N ALA A 562 -40.91 12.20 5.51
CA ALA A 562 -41.69 11.01 5.19
C ALA A 562 -42.44 10.43 6.40
N LEU A 563 -41.86 10.54 7.60
CA LEU A 563 -42.48 10.13 8.85
C LEU A 563 -43.59 11.08 9.31
N LYS A 564 -43.39 12.40 9.12
CA LYS A 564 -44.42 13.42 9.42
C LYS A 564 -45.69 13.18 8.61
N GLU A 565 -45.56 12.96 7.29
CA GLU A 565 -46.71 12.70 6.41
C GLU A 565 -47.36 11.32 6.63
N GLN A 566 -46.66 10.37 7.27
CA GLN A 566 -47.25 9.11 7.75
C GLN A 566 -47.96 9.24 9.11
N GLY A 567 -47.85 10.38 9.80
CA GLY A 567 -48.35 10.56 11.17
C GLY A 567 -47.44 10.02 12.27
N ASP A 568 -46.24 9.54 11.96
CA ASP A 568 -45.23 9.11 12.94
C ASP A 568 -44.42 10.31 13.45
N TYR A 569 -45.15 11.21 14.12
CA TYR A 569 -44.60 12.49 14.57
C TYR A 569 -43.44 12.33 15.56
N LEU A 570 -43.42 11.26 16.38
CA LEU A 570 -42.35 11.03 17.35
C LEU A 570 -41.02 10.69 16.67
N ARG A 571 -41.01 9.81 15.67
CA ARG A 571 -39.78 9.49 14.93
C ARG A 571 -39.35 10.66 14.04
N ALA A 572 -40.30 11.42 13.47
CA ALA A 572 -40.02 12.65 12.74
C ALA A 572 -39.37 13.75 13.62
N ILE A 573 -39.91 14.00 14.83
CA ILE A 573 -39.33 14.94 15.81
C ILE A 573 -37.89 14.57 16.15
N ASN A 574 -37.59 13.27 16.35
CA ASN A 574 -36.23 12.82 16.61
C ASN A 574 -35.30 13.11 15.42
N ASP A 575 -35.71 12.79 14.19
CA ASP A 575 -34.91 13.06 13.00
C ASP A 575 -34.63 14.55 12.80
N PHE A 576 -35.62 15.44 12.99
CA PHE A 576 -35.40 16.89 12.88
C PHE A 576 -34.51 17.44 14.00
N ARG A 577 -34.65 16.96 15.25
CA ARG A 577 -33.72 17.28 16.34
C ARG A 577 -32.30 16.85 16.01
N CYS A 578 -32.11 15.64 15.48
CA CYS A 578 -30.81 15.15 15.04
C CYS A 578 -30.22 15.98 13.90
N VAL A 579 -31.03 16.42 12.92
CA VAL A 579 -30.61 17.37 11.89
C VAL A 579 -30.11 18.67 12.51
N LEU A 580 -30.85 19.25 13.46
CA LEU A 580 -30.44 20.48 14.15
C LEU A 580 -29.24 20.33 15.09
N ARG A 581 -28.86 19.11 15.48
CA ARG A 581 -27.58 18.84 16.17
C ARG A 581 -26.39 18.81 15.22
N LEU A 582 -26.59 18.38 13.97
CA LEU A 582 -25.55 18.31 12.94
C LEU A 582 -25.40 19.64 12.17
N ASP A 583 -26.50 20.34 11.95
CA ASP A 583 -26.58 21.67 11.36
C ASP A 583 -27.56 22.55 12.17
N PRO A 584 -27.07 23.26 13.21
CA PRO A 584 -27.88 24.18 13.99
C PRO A 584 -28.41 25.38 13.20
N SER A 585 -27.83 25.69 12.03
CA SER A 585 -28.25 26.80 11.20
C SER A 585 -29.53 26.50 10.40
N ASN A 586 -29.88 25.22 10.26
CA ASN A 586 -30.95 24.75 9.38
C ASN A 586 -32.35 25.31 9.72
N THR A 587 -32.73 26.40 9.05
CA THR A 587 -34.04 27.04 9.24
C THR A 587 -35.20 26.13 8.83
N THR A 588 -35.05 25.37 7.75
CA THR A 588 -36.06 24.44 7.25
C THR A 588 -36.35 23.29 8.22
N ALA A 589 -35.32 22.69 8.84
CA ALA A 589 -35.52 21.63 9.83
C ALA A 589 -36.12 22.16 11.15
N ARG A 590 -35.83 23.42 11.51
CA ARG A 590 -36.45 24.10 12.66
C ARG A 590 -37.96 24.32 12.44
N GLN A 591 -38.34 24.81 11.27
CA GLN A 591 -39.74 24.99 10.88
C GLN A 591 -40.51 23.66 10.84
N GLU A 592 -39.92 22.62 10.25
CA GLU A 592 -40.54 21.28 10.20
C GLU A 592 -40.65 20.63 11.59
N LEU A 593 -39.65 20.83 12.47
CA LEU A 593 -39.73 20.38 13.86
C LEU A 593 -40.89 21.06 14.60
N GLU A 594 -41.04 22.39 14.48
CA GLU A 594 -42.12 23.15 15.09
C GLU A 594 -43.50 22.73 14.57
N ALA A 595 -43.64 22.59 13.24
CA ALA A 595 -44.86 22.08 12.62
C ALA A 595 -45.22 20.66 13.11
N THR A 596 -44.23 19.77 13.21
CA THR A 596 -44.43 18.40 13.69
C THR A 596 -44.78 18.35 15.18
N LEU A 597 -44.19 19.22 16.01
CA LEU A 597 -44.54 19.35 17.43
C LEU A 597 -45.99 19.80 17.62
N ASN A 598 -46.46 20.75 16.81
CA ASN A 598 -47.85 21.24 16.84
C ASN A 598 -48.87 20.18 16.39
N LEU A 599 -48.45 19.21 15.56
CA LEU A 599 -49.28 18.06 15.14
C LEU A 599 -49.27 16.91 16.15
N HIS A 600 -48.28 16.83 17.04
CA HIS A 600 -48.14 15.75 18.01
C HIS A 600 -48.97 15.99 19.28
N VAL A 601 -50.00 15.17 19.50
CA VAL A 601 -50.79 15.17 20.75
C VAL A 601 -50.22 14.13 21.72
N GLY A 602 -49.29 14.55 22.58
CA GLY A 602 -48.71 13.67 23.59
C GLY A 602 -47.46 14.25 24.29
N PRO A 603 -46.98 13.59 25.36
CA PRO A 603 -45.72 13.93 25.99
C PRO A 603 -44.54 13.52 25.09
N VAL A 604 -43.92 14.49 24.44
CA VAL A 604 -42.68 14.27 23.67
C VAL A 604 -41.58 13.84 24.65
N PRO A 605 -40.88 12.71 24.42
CA PRO A 605 -39.74 12.31 25.23
C PRO A 605 -38.68 13.42 25.33
N ARG A 606 -38.11 13.56 26.53
CA ARG A 606 -36.89 14.37 26.71
C ARG A 606 -35.79 13.83 25.80
N GLU A 607 -34.88 14.71 25.39
CA GLU A 607 -33.75 14.32 24.54
C GLU A 607 -32.93 13.23 25.24
N ASP A 608 -33.08 12.00 24.77
CA ASP A 608 -32.21 10.91 25.18
C ASP A 608 -30.88 11.07 24.45
N ARG A 609 -29.78 10.85 25.18
CA ARG A 609 -28.42 10.83 24.61
C ARG A 609 -28.06 9.46 24.04
N GLY A 610 -29.06 8.59 23.89
CA GLY A 610 -28.94 7.25 23.32
C GLY A 610 -28.62 7.28 21.82
N GLU A 611 -27.83 6.29 21.41
CA GLU A 611 -27.37 6.09 20.04
C GLU A 611 -28.54 5.78 19.09
N ASP A 612 -28.42 6.22 17.84
CA ASP A 612 -29.45 6.04 16.81
C ASP A 612 -29.62 4.56 16.47
N PRO A 613 -30.79 3.91 16.72
CA PRO A 613 -30.97 2.48 16.49
C PRO A 613 -30.92 2.08 15.00
N ALA A 614 -30.84 3.04 14.07
CA ALA A 614 -30.51 2.77 12.67
C ALA A 614 -29.01 2.41 12.45
N ALA A 615 -28.15 2.57 13.47
CA ALA A 615 -26.75 2.17 13.45
C ALA A 615 -26.56 0.69 13.81
N ASP A 616 -27.35 -0.23 13.23
CA ASP A 616 -27.04 -1.66 13.31
C ASP A 616 -25.79 -1.97 12.48
N GLU A 617 -24.65 -2.09 13.16
CA GLU A 617 -23.38 -2.48 12.53
C GLU A 617 -23.44 -3.87 11.88
N SER A 618 -24.40 -4.74 12.25
CA SER A 618 -24.51 -6.10 11.71
C SER A 618 -24.86 -6.13 10.22
N ALA A 619 -25.47 -5.06 9.70
CA ALA A 619 -25.85 -4.92 8.29
C ALA A 619 -24.67 -4.56 7.35
N LYS A 620 -23.45 -4.32 7.85
CA LYS A 620 -22.26 -3.99 7.04
C LYS A 620 -21.77 -5.13 6.11
N SER A 621 -22.44 -6.28 6.08
CA SER A 621 -21.95 -7.53 5.45
C SER A 621 -22.76 -8.04 4.24
N ASP A 622 -23.48 -7.17 3.52
CA ASP A 622 -24.15 -7.56 2.28
C ASP A 622 -23.14 -7.94 1.18
N ILE A 623 -23.03 -9.25 0.92
CA ILE A 623 -22.12 -9.85 -0.07
C ILE A 623 -22.49 -9.40 -1.49
N THR A 624 -21.91 -8.29 -1.94
CA THR A 624 -21.80 -7.93 -3.35
C THR A 624 -20.45 -8.38 -3.92
N THR A 625 -20.21 -9.70 -3.93
CA THR A 625 -19.20 -10.25 -4.85
C THR A 625 -19.69 -10.01 -6.28
N GLU A 626 -19.28 -8.89 -6.87
CA GLU A 626 -19.50 -8.59 -8.27
C GLU A 626 -18.91 -9.71 -9.11
N SER A 627 -19.75 -10.52 -9.75
CA SER A 627 -19.25 -11.63 -10.53
C SER A 627 -18.73 -11.16 -11.89
N ASP A 628 -17.68 -11.84 -12.33
CA ASP A 628 -17.01 -11.67 -13.61
C ASP A 628 -17.61 -12.52 -14.74
N SER A 629 -18.74 -13.20 -14.50
CA SER A 629 -19.42 -14.05 -15.48
C SER A 629 -20.90 -13.70 -15.59
N GLU A 630 -21.46 -13.72 -16.81
CA GLU A 630 -22.87 -13.41 -17.08
C GLU A 630 -23.81 -14.41 -16.40
N ASP A 631 -23.39 -15.67 -16.33
CA ASP A 631 -24.16 -16.78 -15.77
C ASP A 631 -24.20 -16.82 -14.23
N TYR A 632 -23.61 -15.85 -13.55
CA TYR A 632 -23.53 -15.87 -12.08
C TYR A 632 -24.88 -15.74 -11.37
N LYS A 633 -25.86 -15.12 -12.02
CA LYS A 633 -27.25 -15.03 -11.52
C LYS A 633 -28.08 -16.24 -11.94
N HIS A 634 -27.50 -17.21 -12.65
CA HIS A 634 -28.25 -18.31 -13.22
C HIS A 634 -28.80 -19.25 -12.14
N ILE A 635 -30.13 -19.30 -12.04
CA ILE A 635 -30.86 -20.10 -11.05
C ILE A 635 -31.08 -21.54 -11.56
N GLY A 636 -31.21 -21.73 -12.88
CA GLY A 636 -31.53 -23.03 -13.49
C GLY A 636 -32.77 -23.68 -12.85
N ASN A 637 -32.74 -25.01 -12.70
CA ASN A 637 -33.73 -25.79 -11.95
C ASN A 637 -33.62 -25.67 -10.42
N GLY A 638 -32.87 -24.68 -9.91
CA GLY A 638 -32.63 -24.46 -8.49
C GLY A 638 -31.53 -25.33 -7.86
N ILE A 639 -31.13 -26.45 -8.48
CA ILE A 639 -30.13 -27.39 -7.95
C ILE A 639 -28.70 -26.92 -8.30
N PRO A 640 -27.76 -26.84 -7.35
CA PRO A 640 -26.37 -26.41 -7.61
C PRO A 640 -25.60 -27.26 -8.62
N CYS A 641 -24.91 -26.60 -9.55
CA CYS A 641 -24.08 -27.25 -10.56
C CYS A 641 -22.72 -27.70 -9.99
N ARG A 642 -22.55 -29.01 -9.77
CA ARG A 642 -21.25 -29.58 -9.33
C ARG A 642 -20.11 -29.24 -10.29
N PHE A 643 -20.34 -29.27 -11.61
CA PHE A 643 -19.29 -28.93 -12.58
C PHE A 643 -18.85 -27.47 -12.46
N TYR A 644 -19.79 -26.54 -12.27
CA TYR A 644 -19.48 -25.13 -12.04
C TYR A 644 -18.60 -24.94 -10.79
N ASN A 645 -18.94 -25.61 -9.69
CA ASN A 645 -18.24 -25.47 -8.40
C ASN A 645 -16.89 -26.19 -8.32
N HIS A 646 -16.60 -27.19 -9.16
CA HIS A 646 -15.38 -28.00 -9.07
C HIS A 646 -14.47 -27.92 -10.30
N TYR A 647 -15.04 -27.92 -11.51
CA TYR A 647 -14.29 -28.17 -12.76
C TYR A 647 -14.49 -27.08 -13.83
N GLY A 648 -15.35 -26.09 -13.58
CA GLY A 648 -15.83 -25.13 -14.57
C GLY A 648 -16.99 -25.69 -15.42
N CYS A 649 -18.10 -24.95 -15.50
CA CYS A 649 -19.24 -25.34 -16.34
C CYS A 649 -19.10 -24.79 -17.77
N LYS A 650 -19.09 -25.67 -18.77
CA LYS A 650 -19.01 -25.28 -20.20
C LYS A 650 -20.32 -24.75 -20.80
N LYS A 651 -21.45 -24.83 -20.07
CA LYS A 651 -22.78 -24.46 -20.59
C LYS A 651 -23.18 -23.00 -20.32
N GLY A 652 -22.47 -22.29 -19.44
CA GLY A 652 -22.83 -20.92 -19.03
C GLY A 652 -24.27 -20.82 -18.54
N SER A 653 -24.98 -19.76 -18.95
CA SER A 653 -26.42 -19.54 -18.67
C SER A 653 -27.36 -20.58 -19.29
N ARG A 654 -26.88 -21.41 -20.24
CA ARG A 654 -27.63 -22.54 -20.82
C ARG A 654 -27.48 -23.84 -20.00
N CYS A 655 -26.86 -23.77 -18.82
CA CYS A 655 -26.83 -24.91 -17.89
C CYS A 655 -28.24 -25.20 -17.36
N PRO A 656 -28.68 -26.46 -17.17
CA PRO A 656 -29.93 -26.72 -16.47
C PRO A 656 -29.85 -26.50 -14.94
N TYR A 657 -28.64 -26.34 -14.39
CA TYR A 657 -28.35 -26.27 -12.95
C TYR A 657 -27.93 -24.86 -12.50
N ARG A 658 -28.18 -24.53 -11.23
CA ARG A 658 -27.85 -23.25 -10.57
C ARG A 658 -26.33 -23.00 -10.55
N HIS A 659 -25.93 -21.81 -10.98
CA HIS A 659 -24.57 -21.26 -10.77
C HIS A 659 -24.56 -20.13 -9.72
N ALA A 660 -25.72 -19.52 -9.45
CA ALA A 660 -25.90 -18.54 -8.38
C ALA A 660 -25.53 -19.12 -7.00
N PRO A 661 -24.92 -18.32 -6.10
CA PRO A 661 -24.74 -18.71 -4.72
C PRO A 661 -26.09 -18.94 -4.04
N ASP A 662 -26.06 -19.67 -2.93
CA ASP A 662 -27.23 -20.02 -2.14
C ASP A 662 -26.89 -20.02 -0.63
N PRO A 663 -27.89 -20.08 0.26
CA PRO A 663 -27.72 -20.27 1.71
C PRO A 663 -26.72 -21.36 2.17
N LYS A 664 -26.33 -22.30 1.34
CA LYS A 664 -25.44 -23.41 1.75
C LYS A 664 -23.99 -23.18 1.30
N SER A 665 -23.69 -21.99 0.78
CA SER A 665 -22.40 -21.69 0.18
C SER A 665 -21.90 -20.24 0.28
N PHE A 666 -20.58 -20.09 0.24
CA PHE A 666 -19.89 -18.81 0.06
C PHE A 666 -19.24 -18.73 -1.33
N ARG A 667 -19.09 -17.51 -1.86
CA ARG A 667 -18.47 -17.27 -3.16
C ARG A 667 -16.96 -17.06 -3.01
N ASP A 668 -16.17 -17.73 -3.83
CA ASP A 668 -14.71 -17.58 -3.85
C ASP A 668 -14.22 -16.70 -5.02
N GLU A 669 -12.92 -16.38 -5.01
CA GLU A 669 -12.25 -15.53 -6.02
C GLU A 669 -12.11 -16.20 -7.39
N LEU A 670 -12.38 -17.49 -7.54
CA LEU A 670 -12.51 -18.20 -8.82
C LEU A 670 -13.96 -18.23 -9.32
N GLY A 671 -14.91 -17.72 -8.53
CA GLY A 671 -16.33 -17.71 -8.82
C GLY A 671 -17.05 -19.01 -8.49
N ARG A 672 -16.44 -19.94 -7.74
CA ARG A 672 -17.04 -21.19 -7.26
C ARG A 672 -17.87 -20.93 -6.00
N ASN A 673 -18.86 -21.78 -5.75
CA ASN A 673 -19.62 -21.77 -4.50
C ASN A 673 -19.02 -22.85 -3.55
N VAL A 674 -18.44 -22.41 -2.43
CA VAL A 674 -17.74 -23.21 -1.40
C VAL A 674 -18.72 -23.64 -0.30
N CYS A 675 -18.68 -24.89 0.15
CA CYS A 675 -19.65 -25.43 1.11
C CYS A 675 -19.53 -24.81 2.51
N ILE A 676 -20.63 -24.25 3.03
CA ILE A 676 -20.63 -23.66 4.39
C ILE A 676 -20.34 -24.71 5.47
N TYR A 677 -20.98 -25.89 5.39
CA TYR A 677 -20.82 -26.98 6.37
C TYR A 677 -19.40 -27.58 6.40
N TRP A 678 -18.62 -27.38 5.33
CA TRP A 678 -17.24 -27.83 5.29
C TRP A 678 -16.29 -26.85 5.98
N LEU A 679 -16.60 -25.55 6.00
CA LEU A 679 -15.75 -24.55 6.64
C LEU A 679 -15.58 -24.80 8.15
N PHE A 680 -16.59 -25.42 8.76
CA PHE A 680 -16.65 -25.82 10.17
C PHE A 680 -16.71 -27.35 10.38
N ASP A 681 -16.17 -28.14 9.44
CA ASP A 681 -15.93 -29.59 9.57
C ASP A 681 -17.15 -30.49 9.85
N ARG A 682 -18.36 -30.06 9.44
CA ARG A 682 -19.62 -30.81 9.57
C ARG A 682 -20.21 -31.32 8.23
N CYS A 683 -19.52 -31.16 7.10
CA CYS A 683 -20.04 -31.58 5.78
C CYS A 683 -20.12 -33.11 5.62
N ARG A 684 -21.34 -33.65 5.57
CA ARG A 684 -21.62 -35.10 5.45
C ARG A 684 -21.22 -35.70 4.09
N TYR A 685 -21.10 -34.89 3.03
CA TYR A 685 -20.93 -35.37 1.66
C TYR A 685 -19.47 -35.55 1.21
N ARG A 686 -18.50 -34.97 1.94
CA ARG A 686 -17.06 -35.01 1.60
C ARG A 686 -16.84 -34.74 0.10
N ASP A 687 -16.08 -35.58 -0.60
CA ASP A 687 -15.72 -35.37 -2.02
C ASP A 687 -16.91 -35.45 -2.99
N LYS A 688 -18.06 -35.97 -2.54
CA LYS A 688 -19.33 -36.01 -3.29
C LYS A 688 -20.15 -34.72 -3.15
N CYS A 689 -19.69 -33.74 -2.37
CA CYS A 689 -20.39 -32.46 -2.20
C CYS A 689 -20.55 -31.69 -3.53
N VAL A 690 -21.72 -31.08 -3.76
CA VAL A 690 -21.97 -30.27 -4.97
C VAL A 690 -21.25 -28.93 -4.96
N TYR A 691 -20.78 -28.48 -3.80
CA TYR A 691 -20.02 -27.25 -3.57
C TYR A 691 -18.52 -27.55 -3.40
N ALA A 692 -17.67 -26.55 -3.62
CA ALA A 692 -16.22 -26.68 -3.42
C ALA A 692 -15.86 -26.87 -1.93
N HIS A 693 -14.79 -27.62 -1.66
CA HIS A 693 -14.18 -27.79 -0.34
C HIS A 693 -12.76 -27.21 -0.35
N ASP A 694 -12.66 -25.91 -0.57
CA ASP A 694 -11.39 -25.21 -0.76
C ASP A 694 -11.45 -23.81 -0.10
N LYS A 695 -10.51 -23.54 0.81
CA LYS A 695 -10.36 -22.27 1.55
C LYS A 695 -9.38 -21.32 0.86
N ALA A 696 -8.54 -21.79 -0.06
CA ALA A 696 -7.42 -21.02 -0.61
C ALA A 696 -7.87 -19.79 -1.40
N TYR A 697 -9.02 -19.87 -2.06
CA TYR A 697 -9.55 -18.80 -2.91
C TYR A 697 -10.67 -17.99 -2.25
N LEU A 698 -10.96 -18.21 -0.97
CA LEU A 698 -11.91 -17.37 -0.25
C LEU A 698 -11.30 -15.96 -0.02
N PRO A 699 -12.03 -14.87 -0.34
CA PRO A 699 -11.60 -13.50 -0.05
C PRO A 699 -11.09 -13.28 1.39
N LEU A 700 -10.18 -12.32 1.56
CA LEU A 700 -9.61 -12.03 2.88
C LEU A 700 -10.59 -11.33 3.84
N SER A 701 -11.66 -10.72 3.34
CA SER A 701 -12.63 -9.88 4.07
C SER A 701 -13.99 -10.55 4.36
N GLY A 702 -14.14 -11.85 4.11
CA GLY A 702 -15.44 -12.52 4.26
C GLY A 702 -15.74 -13.06 5.67
N ARG A 703 -17.04 -13.16 5.97
CA ARG A 703 -17.59 -13.62 7.28
C ARG A 703 -17.18 -15.03 7.71
N TRP A 704 -16.60 -15.85 6.84
CA TRP A 704 -16.02 -17.14 7.24
C TRP A 704 -14.77 -17.02 8.12
N LYS A 705 -14.24 -15.81 8.33
CA LYS A 705 -13.22 -15.50 9.34
C LYS A 705 -13.77 -14.97 10.65
N ASP A 706 -15.06 -14.63 10.71
CA ASP A 706 -15.73 -14.16 11.92
C ASP A 706 -16.07 -15.39 12.77
N GLU A 707 -15.31 -15.56 13.87
CA GLU A 707 -15.44 -16.71 14.76
C GLU A 707 -16.80 -16.74 15.48
N GLU A 708 -17.39 -15.57 15.78
CA GLU A 708 -18.70 -15.48 16.41
C GLU A 708 -19.81 -15.95 15.45
N PHE A 709 -19.76 -15.50 14.19
CA PHE A 709 -20.66 -15.95 13.13
C PHE A 709 -20.52 -17.46 12.86
N ILE A 710 -19.30 -18.00 12.83
CA ILE A 710 -19.06 -19.45 12.68
C ILE A 710 -19.59 -20.22 13.89
N CYS A 711 -19.40 -19.73 15.12
CA CYS A 711 -19.95 -20.33 16.34
C CYS A 711 -21.50 -20.35 16.31
N LYS A 712 -22.13 -19.24 15.90
CA LYS A 712 -23.59 -19.12 15.74
C LYS A 712 -24.14 -20.11 14.71
N LEU A 713 -23.44 -20.30 13.59
CA LEU A 713 -23.74 -21.32 12.57
C LEU A 713 -23.64 -22.75 13.11
N GLN A 714 -22.54 -23.08 13.80
CA GLN A 714 -22.34 -24.39 14.44
C GLN A 714 -23.46 -24.69 15.44
N GLY A 715 -23.81 -23.73 16.30
CA GLY A 715 -24.89 -23.88 17.28
C GLY A 715 -26.27 -24.11 16.64
N ILE A 716 -26.56 -23.52 15.48
CA ILE A 716 -27.79 -23.78 14.72
C ILE A 716 -27.78 -25.18 14.11
N TYR A 717 -26.64 -25.62 13.56
CA TYR A 717 -26.49 -26.95 12.97
C TYR A 717 -26.62 -28.07 14.01
N ASP A 718 -25.92 -27.94 15.15
CA ASP A 718 -25.85 -28.98 16.17
C ASP A 718 -27.18 -29.14 16.94
N ARG A 719 -27.99 -28.07 17.08
CA ARG A 719 -29.31 -28.14 17.76
C ARG A 719 -30.38 -28.95 17.00
N PHE A 720 -30.31 -29.04 15.67
CA PHE A 720 -31.42 -29.57 14.85
C PHE A 720 -30.98 -30.58 13.78
N ALA A 721 -30.10 -31.50 14.16
CA ALA A 721 -29.60 -32.58 13.29
C ALA A 721 -30.64 -33.71 12.99
N MET A 722 -31.94 -33.41 12.91
CA MET A 722 -33.01 -34.38 12.61
C MET A 722 -33.41 -34.41 11.12
N PRO A 723 -33.97 -35.51 10.60
CA PRO A 723 -34.45 -35.60 9.21
C PRO A 723 -35.73 -34.79 9.00
N GLY A 724 -35.80 -34.00 7.93
CA GLY A 724 -37.05 -33.43 7.41
C GLY A 724 -37.18 -31.90 7.43
N MET A 725 -36.37 -31.16 8.20
CA MET A 725 -36.53 -29.71 8.34
C MET A 725 -35.74 -28.90 7.29
N ASN A 726 -36.33 -27.82 6.76
CA ASN A 726 -35.71 -27.01 5.72
C ASN A 726 -34.62 -26.07 6.29
N THR A 727 -33.36 -26.45 6.07
CA THR A 727 -32.17 -25.69 6.49
C THR A 727 -32.09 -24.26 5.92
N LEU A 728 -32.83 -23.90 4.86
CA LEU A 728 -32.84 -22.52 4.37
C LEU A 728 -33.52 -21.55 5.36
N GLU A 729 -34.59 -21.97 6.04
CA GLU A 729 -35.35 -21.05 6.89
C GLU A 729 -34.63 -20.76 8.21
N LEU A 730 -33.97 -21.77 8.78
CA LEU A 730 -33.17 -21.66 9.99
C LEU A 730 -31.94 -20.75 9.83
N LEU A 731 -31.40 -20.67 8.62
CA LEU A 731 -30.24 -19.85 8.31
C LEU A 731 -30.64 -18.47 7.74
N ARG A 732 -31.90 -18.27 7.32
CA ARG A 732 -32.44 -17.00 6.82
C ARG A 732 -32.11 -15.79 7.71
N PRO A 733 -32.10 -15.86 9.06
CA PRO A 733 -31.74 -14.71 9.92
C PRO A 733 -30.24 -14.40 10.03
N LEU A 734 -29.37 -15.22 9.42
CA LEU A 734 -27.90 -15.01 9.47
C LEU A 734 -27.36 -14.25 8.26
N TRP A 735 -28.04 -14.34 7.13
CA TRP A 735 -27.89 -13.35 6.06
C TRP A 735 -28.80 -12.19 6.39
N SER A 736 -28.26 -10.99 6.36
CA SER A 736 -29.04 -9.76 6.34
C SER A 736 -30.15 -9.88 5.29
N ASN A 737 -31.34 -9.35 5.59
CA ASN A 737 -32.32 -9.07 4.54
C ASN A 737 -31.60 -8.24 3.49
N SER A 738 -31.50 -8.74 2.26
CA SER A 738 -30.75 -8.01 1.25
C SER A 738 -31.45 -6.68 1.02
N TRP A 739 -30.69 -5.61 0.82
CA TRP A 739 -31.28 -4.33 0.40
C TRP A 739 -32.13 -4.42 -0.88
N ARG A 740 -31.97 -5.50 -1.65
CA ARG A 740 -32.79 -5.82 -2.83
C ARG A 740 -34.21 -6.28 -2.47
N ASP A 741 -34.43 -6.68 -1.23
CA ASP A 741 -35.73 -7.07 -0.66
C ASP A 741 -36.43 -5.91 0.05
N GLU A 742 -35.74 -4.77 0.27
CA GLU A 742 -36.32 -3.56 0.85
C GLU A 742 -37.38 -2.92 -0.10
N PRO A 743 -38.44 -2.29 0.43
CA PRO A 743 -39.54 -1.73 -0.38
C PRO A 743 -39.10 -0.85 -1.55
N TRP A 744 -38.13 0.06 -1.33
CA TRP A 744 -37.63 0.96 -2.38
C TRP A 744 -36.99 0.23 -3.57
N ALA A 745 -36.45 -0.98 -3.37
CA ALA A 745 -35.78 -1.75 -4.41
C ALA A 745 -36.77 -2.57 -5.26
N ARG A 746 -37.89 -3.02 -4.67
CA ARG A 746 -38.84 -3.94 -5.32
C ARG A 746 -39.84 -3.25 -6.23
N GLN A 747 -40.22 -2.00 -5.94
CA GLN A 747 -41.28 -1.30 -6.68
C GLN A 747 -40.78 -0.53 -7.90
N SER A 748 -41.51 -0.62 -9.01
CA SER A 748 -41.33 0.22 -10.20
C SER A 748 -42.24 1.45 -10.09
N TYR A 749 -41.72 2.62 -10.47
CA TYR A 749 -42.40 3.91 -10.41
C TYR A 749 -42.86 4.41 -11.79
N SER A 750 -42.40 3.78 -12.88
CA SER A 750 -42.86 4.11 -14.23
C SER A 750 -44.38 3.88 -14.40
N ARG A 751 -45.05 4.77 -15.15
CA ARG A 751 -46.51 4.71 -15.40
C ARG A 751 -46.92 3.47 -16.19
N LYS A 752 -47.17 2.34 -15.51
CA LYS A 752 -48.06 1.29 -16.03
C LYS A 752 -49.51 1.77 -16.04
N LYS A 753 -49.87 2.59 -17.05
CA LYS A 753 -51.26 3.04 -17.29
C LYS A 753 -52.19 1.91 -17.78
N THR A 754 -51.73 0.65 -17.79
CA THR A 754 -52.41 -0.47 -18.48
C THR A 754 -52.25 -1.84 -17.78
N GLN A 755 -52.06 -1.90 -16.45
CA GLN A 755 -51.99 -3.20 -15.76
C GLN A 755 -52.48 -3.25 -14.29
N MET A 756 -53.50 -2.44 -13.96
CA MET A 756 -54.34 -2.61 -12.76
C MET A 756 -55.82 -2.72 -13.14
N ARG A 757 -56.16 -3.72 -13.95
CA ARG A 757 -57.56 -4.15 -14.12
C ARG A 757 -57.81 -5.66 -14.02
N GLU A 758 -56.75 -6.47 -14.07
CA GLU A 758 -56.83 -7.93 -13.89
C GLU A 758 -55.64 -8.47 -13.10
N ARG A 759 -55.75 -8.42 -11.76
CA ARG A 759 -55.33 -9.47 -10.81
C ARG A 759 -55.58 -8.99 -9.39
N ASN A 760 -56.59 -9.58 -8.76
CA ASN A 760 -56.85 -9.39 -7.34
C ASN A 760 -55.65 -9.92 -6.55
N PHE A 761 -54.94 -9.04 -5.85
CA PHE A 761 -54.09 -9.45 -4.73
C PHE A 761 -55.03 -9.91 -3.60
N THR A 762 -55.27 -11.21 -3.51
CA THR A 762 -55.98 -11.81 -2.38
C THR A 762 -55.12 -11.77 -1.12
N MET A 763 -55.76 -11.77 0.05
CA MET A 763 -55.19 -11.65 1.39
C MET A 763 -54.16 -12.75 1.80
N TYR A 764 -53.73 -13.61 0.87
CA TYR A 764 -52.81 -14.74 1.09
C TYR A 764 -51.33 -14.35 1.23
N ASP A 765 -50.91 -13.18 0.73
CA ASP A 765 -49.50 -12.73 0.79
C ASP A 765 -49.03 -12.31 2.21
N LEU A 766 -49.89 -12.39 3.23
CA LEU A 766 -49.59 -12.02 4.62
C LEU A 766 -49.45 -13.22 5.60
N GLY A 767 -49.45 -14.46 5.10
CA GLY A 767 -48.86 -15.60 5.84
C GLY A 767 -49.62 -16.09 7.09
N ILE A 768 -50.94 -16.31 6.99
CA ILE A 768 -51.73 -17.01 8.02
C ILE A 768 -52.44 -18.21 7.37
N ALA A 769 -52.28 -19.41 7.94
CA ALA A 769 -52.81 -20.70 7.46
C ALA A 769 -54.30 -20.91 7.87
N GLU A 770 -55.14 -21.84 7.38
CA GLU A 770 -55.12 -22.95 6.38
C GLU A 770 -56.62 -23.36 6.13
N PRO A 771 -57.01 -24.49 5.49
CA PRO A 771 -57.11 -24.83 4.05
C PRO A 771 -58.55 -25.02 3.51
N SER A 772 -58.73 -25.15 2.17
CA SER A 772 -59.72 -26.06 1.54
C SER A 772 -59.44 -26.25 0.02
N ALA A 773 -60.13 -27.19 -0.65
CA ALA A 773 -59.69 -27.90 -1.86
C ALA A 773 -60.47 -27.58 -3.16
N SER A 774 -60.22 -28.37 -4.23
CA SER A 774 -60.78 -28.38 -5.62
C SER A 774 -60.19 -27.32 -6.59
N GLU A 775 -59.43 -27.69 -7.65
CA GLU A 775 -59.82 -28.12 -9.04
C GLU A 775 -59.71 -26.94 -10.07
N ILE A 776 -59.34 -27.06 -11.36
CA ILE A 776 -58.82 -28.17 -12.21
C ILE A 776 -58.03 -27.61 -13.45
N ASP A 777 -57.10 -28.38 -14.02
CA ASP A 777 -56.45 -28.35 -15.38
C ASP A 777 -55.91 -27.04 -16.07
N GLY A 778 -54.92 -27.21 -16.96
CA GLY A 778 -54.35 -26.19 -17.90
C GLY A 778 -54.71 -26.49 -19.38
N PRO A 779 -53.82 -26.37 -20.39
CA PRO A 779 -52.59 -25.55 -20.58
C PRO A 779 -52.48 -24.86 -21.98
N GLY A 780 -51.34 -24.20 -22.31
CA GLY A 780 -50.92 -23.79 -23.69
C GLY A 780 -50.57 -22.28 -23.82
N PHE A 781 -49.36 -21.78 -24.10
CA PHE A 781 -48.42 -21.88 -25.26
C PHE A 781 -48.89 -21.25 -26.59
N GLU A 782 -48.29 -20.10 -26.99
CA GLU A 782 -47.52 -19.92 -28.26
C GLU A 782 -46.88 -18.49 -28.38
N TYR A 783 -46.09 -18.24 -29.44
CA TYR A 783 -45.03 -17.19 -29.52
C TYR A 783 -45.08 -16.34 -30.82
N GLY A 784 -45.06 -14.99 -30.71
CA GLY A 784 -44.62 -14.02 -31.75
C GLY A 784 -45.50 -13.82 -33.02
N PRO A 785 -45.10 -12.96 -34.00
CA PRO A 785 -43.90 -12.11 -34.07
C PRO A 785 -44.12 -10.62 -34.57
N PHE A 786 -43.01 -9.98 -34.96
CA PHE A 786 -42.68 -8.58 -35.35
C PHE A 786 -43.55 -7.74 -36.35
N ILE A 787 -43.51 -6.41 -36.10
CA ILE A 787 -43.49 -5.15 -36.94
C ILE A 787 -43.61 -5.21 -38.49
N PRO A 788 -44.14 -4.15 -39.17
CA PRO A 788 -43.31 -2.97 -39.55
C PRO A 788 -44.00 -1.55 -39.59
N PHE A 789 -43.13 -0.51 -39.55
CA PHE A 789 -43.16 0.87 -40.12
C PHE A 789 -44.45 1.59 -40.59
N ASP A 790 -44.54 2.91 -40.34
CA ASP A 790 -44.54 3.94 -41.41
C ASP A 790 -44.09 5.36 -40.91
N ASP A 791 -43.81 6.26 -41.86
CA ASP A 791 -43.16 7.59 -41.73
C ASP A 791 -44.08 8.79 -41.34
N SER A 792 -43.48 9.95 -40.94
CA SER A 792 -43.74 11.26 -41.61
C SER A 792 -43.07 12.51 -40.96
N TYR A 793 -42.31 13.26 -41.79
CA TYR A 793 -42.14 14.74 -41.92
C TYR A 793 -41.85 15.71 -40.73
N GLY A 794 -40.90 16.64 -40.97
CA GLY A 794 -40.81 17.96 -40.30
C GLY A 794 -39.42 18.63 -40.37
N GLU A 795 -39.23 19.66 -41.21
CA GLU A 795 -37.96 20.38 -41.44
C GLU A 795 -37.79 21.69 -40.62
N GLY A 796 -36.55 22.19 -40.53
CA GLY A 796 -36.20 23.61 -40.27
C GLY A 796 -35.87 23.98 -38.82
N SER A 797 -34.94 24.90 -38.51
CA SER A 797 -33.98 25.63 -39.36
C SER A 797 -32.72 26.05 -38.58
N SER A 798 -31.68 26.45 -39.31
CA SER A 798 -30.40 27.00 -38.82
C SER A 798 -30.49 28.38 -38.14
N GLY A 799 -29.49 28.73 -37.32
CA GLY A 799 -29.22 30.09 -36.86
C GLY A 799 -27.82 30.21 -36.25
N SER A 800 -26.96 31.04 -36.85
CA SER A 800 -25.55 31.31 -36.47
C SER A 800 -25.30 32.82 -36.49
N TYR A 801 -24.55 33.38 -35.54
CA TYR A 801 -23.98 34.74 -35.63
C TYR A 801 -22.66 34.84 -34.83
N ASP A 802 -21.76 35.68 -35.33
CA ASP A 802 -20.39 35.96 -34.83
C ASP A 802 -20.22 37.46 -34.46
N TYR A 803 -19.03 37.82 -33.95
CA TYR A 803 -18.46 39.18 -33.75
C TYR A 803 -19.00 39.98 -32.53
N GLU A 804 -18.26 40.92 -31.91
CA GLU A 804 -17.16 41.78 -32.42
C GLU A 804 -16.19 42.27 -31.30
N ASP A 805 -15.08 42.91 -31.67
CA ASP A 805 -13.97 43.41 -30.81
C ASP A 805 -14.27 44.71 -30.01
N GLY A 806 -13.34 45.11 -29.12
CA GLY A 806 -13.30 46.44 -28.51
C GLY A 806 -12.09 46.71 -27.60
N ASP A 807 -11.05 47.37 -28.13
CA ASP A 807 -9.92 47.94 -27.38
C ASP A 807 -10.30 49.26 -26.69
N GLU A 808 -9.63 49.62 -25.58
CA GLU A 808 -9.41 51.03 -25.19
C GLU A 808 -8.19 51.15 -24.24
N ASP A 809 -7.20 51.96 -24.64
CA ASP A 809 -6.02 52.32 -23.84
C ASP A 809 -6.34 53.52 -22.91
N GLU A 810 -5.89 53.52 -21.65
CA GLU A 810 -5.73 54.75 -20.87
C GLU A 810 -4.33 54.86 -20.25
N ASP A 811 -3.68 55.99 -20.54
CA ASP A 811 -2.29 56.33 -20.24
C ASP A 811 -2.24 57.22 -18.96
N TYR A 812 -1.50 56.80 -17.93
CA TYR A 812 -1.26 57.62 -16.73
C TYR A 812 0.23 57.60 -16.34
N SER A 813 0.84 58.78 -16.36
CA SER A 813 2.24 59.02 -16.02
C SER A 813 2.39 59.94 -14.81
N MET A 814 3.55 59.82 -14.14
CA MET A 814 4.12 60.64 -13.05
C MET A 814 3.78 60.25 -11.62
N GLY A 815 4.81 59.76 -10.92
CA GLY A 815 4.82 59.50 -9.49
C GLY A 815 6.19 59.09 -8.95
N ASP A 816 7.27 59.81 -9.30
CA ASP A 816 8.64 59.53 -8.79
C ASP A 816 8.65 59.38 -7.26
N GLY A 817 8.82 58.16 -6.76
CA GLY A 817 8.81 57.84 -5.34
C GLY A 817 8.56 56.35 -5.08
N ASP A 818 9.60 55.67 -4.58
CA ASP A 818 9.64 54.24 -4.20
C ASP A 818 9.94 53.23 -5.34
N ASP A 819 10.46 53.70 -6.48
CA ASP A 819 10.86 52.86 -7.63
C ASP A 819 11.80 51.69 -7.26
N ASP A 820 12.79 51.90 -6.38
CA ASP A 820 13.77 50.88 -5.97
C ASP A 820 13.13 49.65 -5.26
N GLU A 821 11.93 49.79 -4.68
CA GLU A 821 11.21 48.69 -4.01
C GLU A 821 10.12 48.10 -4.93
N TYR A 822 9.48 48.93 -5.76
CA TYR A 822 8.48 48.49 -6.76
C TYR A 822 9.11 47.71 -7.93
N ASP A 823 10.25 48.16 -8.45
CA ASP A 823 11.01 47.43 -9.49
C ASP A 823 11.52 46.08 -8.96
N ALA A 824 11.90 46.02 -7.67
CA ALA A 824 12.32 44.77 -7.03
C ALA A 824 11.17 43.76 -6.90
N GLU A 825 9.95 44.21 -6.53
CA GLU A 825 8.76 43.37 -6.45
C GLU A 825 8.30 42.90 -7.86
N MET A 826 8.42 43.77 -8.88
CA MET A 826 8.12 43.43 -10.27
C MET A 826 9.12 42.43 -10.87
N ASP A 827 10.43 42.62 -10.67
CA ASP A 827 11.47 41.66 -11.08
C ASP A 827 11.30 40.30 -10.35
N GLU A 828 10.92 40.32 -9.07
CA GLU A 828 10.61 39.11 -8.31
C GLU A 828 9.38 38.38 -8.88
N ARG A 829 8.26 39.09 -9.12
CA ARG A 829 7.07 38.50 -9.76
C ARG A 829 7.37 37.98 -11.17
N ALA A 830 8.15 38.70 -11.97
CA ALA A 830 8.57 38.24 -13.30
C ALA A 830 9.38 36.93 -13.25
N GLY A 831 10.24 36.76 -12.25
CA GLY A 831 10.96 35.50 -11.98
C GLY A 831 10.09 34.36 -11.46
N ASN A 832 8.91 34.67 -10.91
CA ASN A 832 8.00 33.75 -10.23
C ASN A 832 6.68 33.50 -10.99
N TYR A 833 6.66 33.71 -12.32
CA TYR A 833 5.47 33.53 -13.19
C TYR A 833 4.28 34.46 -12.85
N GLY A 834 4.57 35.66 -12.34
CA GLY A 834 3.56 36.67 -11.97
C GLY A 834 3.16 36.65 -10.49
N PHE A 835 3.52 35.61 -9.75
CA PHE A 835 3.20 35.46 -8.32
C PHE A 835 4.28 36.12 -7.43
N SER A 836 3.89 36.70 -6.31
CA SER A 836 4.88 37.05 -5.26
C SER A 836 5.49 35.79 -4.66
N HIS A 837 6.60 35.93 -3.93
CA HIS A 837 7.27 34.77 -3.33
C HIS A 837 6.37 34.01 -2.33
N ASP A 838 5.56 34.73 -1.55
CA ASP A 838 4.63 34.12 -0.59
C ASP A 838 3.46 33.42 -1.27
N GLU A 839 2.87 34.03 -2.31
CA GLU A 839 1.82 33.42 -3.15
C GLU A 839 2.30 32.11 -3.82
N LEU A 840 3.50 32.15 -4.41
CA LEU A 840 4.14 30.98 -5.01
C LEU A 840 4.39 29.87 -3.98
N ASN A 841 4.83 30.23 -2.77
CA ASN A 841 5.08 29.30 -1.69
C ASN A 841 3.78 28.69 -1.13
N GLU A 842 2.67 29.44 -1.14
CA GLU A 842 1.35 28.94 -0.78
C GLU A 842 0.84 27.91 -1.79
N LEU A 843 0.83 28.23 -3.08
CA LEU A 843 0.46 27.32 -4.18
C LEU A 843 1.24 25.99 -4.10
N LEU A 844 2.57 26.08 -3.98
CA LEU A 844 3.44 24.92 -3.95
C LEU A 844 3.33 24.11 -2.66
N SER A 845 2.80 24.68 -1.58
CA SER A 845 2.49 23.94 -0.34
C SER A 845 1.30 22.98 -0.50
N TYR A 846 0.37 23.30 -1.40
CA TYR A 846 -0.77 22.45 -1.81
C TYR A 846 -0.44 21.54 -3.02
N GLY A 847 0.74 21.69 -3.62
CA GLY A 847 1.13 20.95 -4.82
C GLY A 847 0.53 21.50 -6.12
N VAL A 848 0.17 22.78 -6.15
CA VAL A 848 -0.22 23.53 -7.35
C VAL A 848 1.00 24.27 -7.89
N LYS A 849 1.28 24.18 -9.20
CA LYS A 849 2.39 24.89 -9.86
C LYS A 849 1.90 26.22 -10.41
N PRO A 850 2.76 27.25 -10.48
CA PRO A 850 2.39 28.54 -11.02
C PRO A 850 2.16 28.54 -12.55
N TRP A 851 2.42 27.41 -13.23
CA TRP A 851 2.11 27.21 -14.65
C TRP A 851 0.94 26.23 -14.88
N GLU A 852 0.20 25.83 -13.83
CA GLU A 852 -1.12 25.23 -14.01
C GLU A 852 -2.11 26.35 -14.40
N ASP A 853 -2.98 26.10 -15.38
CA ASP A 853 -3.91 27.12 -15.92
C ASP A 853 -4.86 27.68 -14.85
N ASP A 854 -5.11 26.93 -13.77
CA ASP A 854 -5.95 27.27 -12.61
C ASP A 854 -5.16 27.79 -11.39
N ALA A 855 -3.87 28.10 -11.53
CA ALA A 855 -3.03 28.56 -10.41
C ALA A 855 -3.53 29.87 -9.79
N TRP A 856 -3.96 30.84 -10.63
CA TRP A 856 -4.58 32.08 -10.15
C TRP A 856 -5.96 31.83 -9.55
N ASP A 857 -6.83 31.05 -10.22
CA ASP A 857 -8.15 30.69 -9.70
C ASP A 857 -8.08 30.00 -8.32
N PHE A 858 -7.07 29.13 -8.12
CA PHE A 858 -6.82 28.48 -6.84
C PHE A 858 -6.37 29.49 -5.76
N LEU A 859 -5.45 30.39 -6.09
CA LEU A 859 -4.93 31.39 -5.17
C LEU A 859 -6.02 32.40 -4.77
N ASP A 860 -6.78 32.90 -5.75
CA ASP A 860 -7.95 33.76 -5.54
C ASP A 860 -9.02 33.06 -4.69
N ALA A 861 -9.22 31.76 -4.89
CA ALA A 861 -10.11 30.97 -4.04
C ALA A 861 -9.58 30.76 -2.62
N VAL A 862 -8.28 30.90 -2.35
CA VAL A 862 -7.71 30.89 -1.00
C VAL A 862 -7.69 32.29 -0.37
N HIS A 863 -7.54 33.36 -1.17
CA HIS A 863 -7.37 34.74 -0.70
C HIS A 863 -8.69 35.52 -0.58
N ASN A 864 -9.70 35.27 -1.44
CA ASN A 864 -11.00 35.96 -1.41
C ASN A 864 -12.04 35.29 -0.47
N LEU A 865 -11.59 34.57 0.57
CA LEU A 865 -12.40 33.63 1.35
C LEU A 865 -12.39 33.88 2.87
#